data_AF-A0A1G2XA94-F1
#
_entry.id   AF-A0A1G2XA94-F1
#
_cell.length_a   1.000
_cell.length_b   1.000
_cell.length_c   1.000
_cell.angle_alpha   90.00
_cell.angle_beta   90.00
_cell.angle_gamma   90.00
#
_symmetry.space_group_name_H-M   'P 1'
#
loop_
_entity.id
_entity.type
_entity.pdbx_description
1 polymer ?
#
loop_
_entity_poly.entity_id
_entity_poly.type
_entity_poly.pdbx_seq_one_letter_code
_entity_poly.pdbx_strand_id
1 'polypeptide(L)'
;MFSYAIRKIFSCLLLLSFLYSMATAKNYFIPVSGSQQDPNVRYINGIPFITTTYWAIDKEGGSRQLKQLNIKAKSLYIMGCHNSIDEPHPAWGGTDDFRNFFIGDEAGQLILTYKSNIKDSIPLICGYTMWWRNNFAQNPEPFAGSKNAMDILNNSLCIFNGNRAYKDVNVPFIININLRQEPIVSLEFRDSEKKYGYPLVEGITFADVSKSGEPNKEQFIVLEGNEPSSDFNNWSRNHTIDSNIPYPPERQAAIDSLRKLLYTFENDINFDMVRKTAAKENLKERFKGPAITFTGTAEAEILTNNYYDNANEVLLRIDSTGIVHESKKAADNYAGFGTWRPLGPFYGNAYTRNTSIITLSNLGLPEEAERAIDFFDNWLMYFPMSWPYVQIDGKPVPGHATVVANGPHMYFDHLTKAGWPTKFTTRDFGNPENDGHGILMLCRWRAWLKTGGSTEWIRHHWKALNEAAEYIQWAIDNPKLSFSEHGLLYSESEGGMQIESLYCDIPCYYGLLAYAKMAEAAGYTEKAEKWNKLAADFQKSIEVYYPVEFKKWGNIWDPAKTANWSCREGVMAPVIFGVDMYGYDIKKYLPEKWIDRTERSYEFISSNLTPKWYAPKGLGYGQNYFTQTALLLDRMQDAESLLNVLARFCFAPRHDNPFRAPEGAATNGDGSVWRRWGDLGNLMQMNGTVYTLLIIPGVDDIDVNCLKLMPRMPYNWSSVAIQDYPVMTFASGQKKLTHINMTYRAVKETNTLSMDLTAPEPIYNLKIRLGPMPKNIISTAVRLNGTVIKDNVIESGDSKWSWIEIPHNTQKQLILKLNYQTNE
;
A
#
# COMPACT_ATOMS: atom_id res chain seq x y z
N MET A 1 -54.75 -15.56 75.45
CA MET A 1 -55.54 -14.45 74.90
C MET A 1 -54.70 -13.16 74.86
N PHE A 2 -53.51 -13.20 74.23
CA PHE A 2 -52.58 -12.06 74.13
C PHE A 2 -51.61 -12.21 72.93
N SER A 3 -52.07 -12.84 71.84
CA SER A 3 -51.23 -13.16 70.66
C SER A 3 -51.89 -12.80 69.31
N TYR A 4 -53.17 -12.39 69.31
CA TYR A 4 -53.89 -12.10 68.07
C TYR A 4 -53.95 -10.60 67.71
N ALA A 5 -53.59 -9.70 68.63
CA ALA A 5 -53.66 -8.24 68.41
C ALA A 5 -52.37 -7.61 67.87
N ILE A 6 -51.20 -8.26 68.02
CA ILE A 6 -49.91 -7.69 67.59
C ILE A 6 -49.58 -8.00 66.12
N ARG A 7 -50.20 -9.03 65.52
CA ARG A 7 -49.99 -9.37 64.09
C ARG A 7 -50.70 -8.43 63.10
N LYS A 8 -51.73 -7.68 63.50
CA LYS A 8 -52.44 -6.75 62.59
C LYS A 8 -51.76 -5.38 62.44
N ILE A 9 -50.88 -4.99 63.36
CA ILE A 9 -50.18 -3.69 63.28
C ILE A 9 -48.92 -3.80 62.39
N PHE A 10 -48.24 -4.95 62.37
CA PHE A 10 -47.07 -5.16 61.49
C PHE A 10 -47.44 -5.36 60.01
N SER A 11 -48.62 -5.89 59.69
CA SER A 11 -49.07 -6.04 58.30
C SER A 11 -49.53 -4.71 57.67
N CYS A 12 -49.96 -3.72 58.45
CA CYS A 12 -50.32 -2.40 57.92
C CYS A 12 -49.09 -1.47 57.72
N LEU A 13 -48.01 -1.66 58.48
CA LEU A 13 -46.77 -0.87 58.31
C LEU A 13 -45.87 -1.38 57.16
N LEU A 14 -45.95 -2.66 56.79
CA LEU A 14 -45.26 -3.21 55.61
C LEU A 14 -46.00 -2.93 54.28
N LEU A 15 -47.30 -2.65 54.32
CA LEU A 15 -48.08 -2.23 53.15
C LEU A 15 -47.97 -0.73 52.85
N LEU A 16 -47.58 0.09 53.84
CA LEU A 16 -47.32 1.52 53.64
C LEU A 16 -45.88 1.86 53.24
N SER A 17 -44.91 0.96 53.43
CA SER A 17 -43.56 1.09 52.85
C SER A 17 -43.44 0.50 51.45
N PHE A 18 -44.41 -0.30 50.99
CA PHE A 18 -44.50 -0.77 49.60
C PHE A 18 -45.29 0.17 48.67
N LEU A 19 -45.95 1.20 49.21
CA LEU A 19 -46.69 2.21 48.44
C LEU A 19 -45.94 3.54 48.23
N TYR A 20 -44.65 3.59 48.58
CA TYR A 20 -43.73 4.66 48.20
C TYR A 20 -42.54 4.13 47.38
N SER A 21 -42.81 3.21 46.46
CA SER A 21 -42.12 3.21 45.18
C SER A 21 -43.14 3.74 44.18
N MET A 22 -43.28 5.07 44.10
CA MET A 22 -43.67 5.64 42.82
C MET A 22 -42.53 5.24 41.87
N ALA A 23 -42.71 4.14 41.14
CA ALA A 23 -42.09 4.00 39.84
C ALA A 23 -42.58 5.24 39.06
N THR A 24 -41.80 6.32 39.13
CA THR A 24 -42.04 7.51 38.34
C THR A 24 -42.01 7.05 36.90
N ALA A 25 -43.17 6.99 36.25
CA ALA A 25 -43.29 6.69 34.84
C ALA A 25 -42.27 7.58 34.10
N LYS A 26 -41.26 6.96 33.46
CA LYS A 26 -40.31 7.67 32.62
C LYS A 26 -41.07 8.13 31.39
N ASN A 27 -41.37 9.42 31.32
CA ASN A 27 -41.97 9.99 30.12
C ASN A 27 -40.88 10.19 29.08
N TYR A 28 -41.02 9.54 27.94
CA TYR A 28 -40.17 9.72 26.78
C TYR A 28 -40.84 10.65 25.79
N PHE A 29 -40.11 11.64 25.29
CA PHE A 29 -40.61 12.59 24.30
C PHE A 29 -39.84 12.37 22.99
N ILE A 30 -40.56 12.05 21.92
CA ILE A 30 -39.97 11.77 20.60
C ILE A 30 -40.45 12.83 19.61
N PRO A 31 -39.56 13.60 18.97
CA PRO A 31 -39.94 14.63 18.00
C PRO A 31 -40.55 13.99 16.73
N VAL A 32 -41.63 14.57 16.22
CA VAL A 32 -42.35 14.10 15.02
C VAL A 32 -42.12 15.04 13.85
N SER A 33 -41.83 14.51 12.67
CA SER A 33 -41.83 15.27 11.41
C SER A 33 -43.12 15.02 10.64
N GLY A 34 -44.05 15.96 10.67
CA GLY A 34 -45.27 15.93 9.85
C GLY A 34 -46.39 15.02 10.38
N SER A 35 -47.55 15.09 9.72
CA SER A 35 -48.84 14.50 10.12
C SER A 35 -48.90 12.97 9.93
N GLN A 36 -48.02 12.21 10.57
CA GLN A 36 -48.18 10.75 10.66
C GLN A 36 -49.15 10.42 11.80
N GLN A 37 -50.33 9.90 11.45
CA GLN A 37 -51.37 9.51 12.41
C GLN A 37 -51.04 8.22 13.18
N ASP A 38 -50.01 7.45 12.80
CA ASP A 38 -49.58 6.25 13.53
C ASP A 38 -48.07 5.97 13.35
N PRO A 39 -47.21 6.45 14.26
CA PRO A 39 -45.75 6.33 14.16
C PRO A 39 -45.28 4.92 14.51
N ASN A 40 -44.41 4.31 13.69
CA ASN A 40 -43.82 2.99 13.98
C ASN A 40 -42.80 3.10 15.13
N VAL A 41 -43.24 2.87 16.36
CA VAL A 41 -42.42 2.88 17.56
C VAL A 41 -41.67 1.56 17.71
N ARG A 42 -40.35 1.62 17.79
CA ARG A 42 -39.49 0.47 18.13
C ARG A 42 -38.85 0.68 19.49
N TYR A 43 -38.95 -0.34 20.35
CA TYR A 43 -38.25 -0.36 21.63
C TYR A 43 -36.90 -1.05 21.47
N ILE A 44 -35.83 -0.29 21.63
CA ILE A 44 -34.47 -0.79 21.58
C ILE A 44 -33.90 -0.78 23.00
N ASN A 45 -33.65 -1.96 23.57
CA ASN A 45 -33.15 -2.10 24.95
C ASN A 45 -34.01 -1.37 26.00
N GLY A 46 -35.33 -1.32 25.80
CA GLY A 46 -36.29 -0.64 26.68
C GLY A 46 -36.53 0.84 26.33
N ILE A 47 -35.74 1.44 25.43
CA ILE A 47 -35.86 2.84 25.02
C ILE A 47 -36.72 2.93 23.75
N PRO A 48 -37.80 3.73 23.73
CA PRO A 48 -38.62 3.89 22.53
C PRO A 48 -37.97 4.85 21.53
N PHE A 49 -38.00 4.50 20.24
CA PHE A 49 -37.59 5.34 19.11
C PHE A 49 -38.65 5.28 18.00
N ILE A 50 -38.77 6.34 17.21
CA ILE A 50 -39.54 6.34 15.96
C ILE A 50 -38.55 6.25 14.80
N THR A 51 -38.58 5.14 14.06
CA THR A 51 -37.53 4.80 13.09
C THR A 51 -37.86 5.24 11.65
N THR A 52 -38.83 6.14 11.48
CA THR A 52 -39.27 6.64 10.17
C THR A 52 -38.65 7.99 9.79
N THR A 53 -37.97 8.65 10.72
CA THR A 53 -37.38 9.97 10.52
C THR A 53 -35.86 9.85 10.43
N TYR A 54 -35.35 9.50 9.25
CA TYR A 54 -33.93 9.74 8.97
C TYR A 54 -33.69 11.24 9.10
N TRP A 55 -32.98 11.65 10.15
CA TRP A 55 -32.42 13.00 10.26
C TRP A 55 -31.11 13.03 9.46
N ALA A 56 -31.19 12.62 8.18
CA ALA A 56 -30.11 12.78 7.22
C ALA A 56 -30.00 14.26 6.85
N ILE A 57 -28.78 14.70 6.67
CA ILE A 57 -28.46 15.99 6.07
C ILE A 57 -28.56 15.77 4.55
N ASP A 58 -29.32 16.60 3.85
CA ASP A 58 -29.65 16.36 2.43
C ASP A 58 -28.44 16.51 1.48
N LYS A 59 -27.28 16.95 2.00
CA LYS A 59 -26.01 17.08 1.28
C LYS A 59 -24.81 17.22 2.24
N GLU A 60 -23.62 16.88 1.76
CA GLU A 60 -22.35 17.12 2.46
C GLU A 60 -22.17 18.61 2.80
N GLY A 61 -21.56 18.87 3.97
CA GLY A 61 -21.39 20.22 4.55
C GLY A 61 -22.69 20.87 5.04
N GLY A 62 -23.82 20.17 5.00
CA GLY A 62 -25.11 20.72 5.42
C GLY A 62 -25.32 20.70 6.94
N SER A 63 -26.48 21.22 7.35
CA SER A 63 -26.99 21.03 8.71
C SER A 63 -28.49 20.82 8.71
N ARG A 64 -29.00 20.18 9.76
CA ARG A 64 -30.42 19.96 9.98
C ARG A 64 -30.78 20.31 11.41
N GLN A 65 -31.82 21.14 11.57
CA GLN A 65 -32.18 21.70 12.86
C GLN A 65 -33.63 21.43 13.24
N LEU A 66 -33.81 20.97 14.47
CA LEU A 66 -35.07 20.93 15.19
C LEU A 66 -35.20 22.20 16.04
N LYS A 67 -36.30 22.94 15.89
CA LYS A 67 -36.56 24.20 16.61
C LYS A 67 -37.79 24.07 17.50
N GLN A 68 -37.96 25.05 18.40
CA GLN A 68 -39.13 25.20 19.25
C GLN A 68 -39.37 24.01 20.19
N LEU A 69 -38.31 23.28 20.55
CA LEU A 69 -38.43 22.06 21.35
C LEU A 69 -38.98 22.37 22.77
N ASN A 70 -38.40 23.37 23.44
CA ASN A 70 -38.70 23.79 24.81
C ASN A 70 -38.80 22.62 25.81
N ILE A 71 -37.94 21.62 25.69
CA ILE A 71 -37.93 20.40 26.52
C ILE A 71 -36.86 20.51 27.60
N LYS A 72 -37.24 20.30 28.86
CA LYS A 72 -36.30 20.07 29.97
C LYS A 72 -36.29 18.58 30.31
N ALA A 73 -35.21 17.91 29.94
CA ALA A 73 -35.00 16.47 30.11
C ALA A 73 -33.71 16.20 30.88
N LYS A 74 -33.59 15.02 31.50
CA LYS A 74 -32.33 14.59 32.11
C LYS A 74 -31.37 14.01 31.08
N SER A 75 -31.91 13.24 30.13
CA SER A 75 -31.11 12.50 29.15
C SER A 75 -31.67 12.64 27.73
N LEU A 76 -30.77 12.62 26.77
CA LEU A 76 -31.03 12.53 25.35
C LEU A 76 -30.40 11.25 24.81
N TYR A 77 -31.22 10.38 24.25
CA TYR A 77 -30.79 9.20 23.51
C TYR A 77 -30.84 9.49 22.02
N ILE A 78 -29.78 9.12 21.31
CA ILE A 78 -29.70 9.23 19.86
C ILE A 78 -29.37 7.86 19.30
N MET A 79 -30.22 7.39 18.39
CA MET A 79 -30.04 6.15 17.67
C MET A 79 -29.44 6.44 16.29
N GLY A 80 -28.46 5.64 15.88
CA GLY A 80 -27.65 5.90 14.68
C GLY A 80 -26.21 6.22 15.08
N CYS A 81 -25.66 7.34 14.60
CA CYS A 81 -24.27 7.74 14.83
C CYS A 81 -23.25 6.85 14.10
N HIS A 82 -23.51 6.63 12.82
CA HIS A 82 -22.53 6.16 11.84
C HIS A 82 -22.55 7.11 10.65
N ASN A 83 -21.54 7.02 9.79
CA ASN A 83 -21.46 7.84 8.60
C ASN A 83 -22.35 7.27 7.47
N SER A 84 -22.79 8.13 6.54
CA SER A 84 -23.51 7.71 5.33
C SER A 84 -22.63 6.90 4.39
N ILE A 85 -21.32 7.12 4.44
CA ILE A 85 -20.29 6.31 3.79
C ILE A 85 -19.61 5.44 4.86
N ASP A 86 -19.90 4.15 4.84
CA ASP A 86 -19.35 3.16 5.77
C ASP A 86 -18.04 2.56 5.24
N GLU A 87 -17.17 3.41 4.71
CA GLU A 87 -15.86 3.06 4.19
C GLU A 87 -14.82 4.03 4.73
N PRO A 88 -13.72 3.54 5.33
CA PRO A 88 -12.76 4.42 5.99
C PRO A 88 -11.73 5.01 5.03
N HIS A 89 -11.71 4.57 3.76
CA HIS A 89 -10.76 4.97 2.73
C HIS A 89 -11.14 4.38 1.35
N PRO A 90 -11.00 5.11 0.21
CA PRO A 90 -11.21 4.59 -1.15
C PRO A 90 -10.07 3.66 -1.62
N ALA A 91 -10.31 2.69 -2.49
CA ALA A 91 -9.34 1.65 -2.86
C ALA A 91 -7.84 2.07 -2.97
N TRP A 92 -6.95 1.17 -2.52
CA TRP A 92 -5.47 1.20 -2.54
C TRP A 92 -4.72 2.17 -1.63
N GLY A 93 -5.36 2.89 -0.71
CA GLY A 93 -4.64 3.85 0.15
C GLY A 93 -4.59 5.25 -0.46
N GLY A 94 -3.89 6.21 0.15
CA GLY A 94 -3.88 7.60 -0.29
C GLY A 94 -3.56 8.63 0.79
N THR A 95 -3.57 9.90 0.39
CA THR A 95 -3.22 11.07 1.20
C THR A 95 -4.37 12.09 1.31
N ASP A 96 -5.56 11.72 0.83
CA ASP A 96 -6.71 12.62 0.73
C ASP A 96 -7.46 12.68 2.07
N ASP A 97 -7.18 13.70 2.88
CA ASP A 97 -7.83 13.90 4.20
C ASP A 97 -9.35 13.89 4.15
N PHE A 98 -9.95 14.32 3.03
CA PHE A 98 -11.41 14.31 2.88
C PHE A 98 -11.97 12.89 2.88
N ARG A 99 -11.26 11.95 2.25
CA ARG A 99 -11.70 10.55 2.10
C ARG A 99 -11.06 9.61 3.12
N ASN A 100 -9.92 9.97 3.68
CA ASN A 100 -9.20 9.18 4.66
C ASN A 100 -9.80 9.41 6.04
N PHE A 101 -10.51 8.42 6.59
CA PHE A 101 -11.00 8.47 7.96
C PHE A 101 -10.05 7.75 8.92
N PHE A 102 -9.63 8.43 9.98
CA PHE A 102 -8.88 7.88 11.11
C PHE A 102 -9.70 7.95 12.41
N ILE A 103 -9.35 7.10 13.38
CA ILE A 103 -9.85 7.24 14.76
C ILE A 103 -9.50 8.63 15.29
N GLY A 104 -10.50 9.31 15.85
CA GLY A 104 -10.37 10.69 16.34
C GLY A 104 -10.80 11.76 15.33
N ASP A 105 -11.11 11.39 14.09
CA ASP A 105 -11.65 12.35 13.12
C ASP A 105 -13.07 12.77 13.49
N GLU A 106 -13.34 14.08 13.41
CA GLU A 106 -14.66 14.67 13.60
C GLU A 106 -15.41 14.74 12.26
N ALA A 107 -16.48 13.96 12.15
CA ALA A 107 -17.36 13.94 10.97
C ALA A 107 -18.57 14.87 11.11
N GLY A 108 -18.74 15.52 12.27
CA GLY A 108 -19.81 16.48 12.48
C GLY A 108 -20.01 16.83 13.94
N GLN A 109 -21.09 17.55 14.21
CA GLN A 109 -21.44 18.04 15.54
C GLN A 109 -22.93 17.95 15.79
N LEU A 110 -23.28 17.70 17.04
CA LEU A 110 -24.62 17.88 17.59
C LEU A 110 -24.61 19.11 18.51
N ILE A 111 -25.36 20.13 18.15
CA ILE A 111 -25.44 21.39 18.87
C ILE A 111 -26.78 21.49 19.59
N LEU A 112 -26.74 21.57 20.91
CA LEU A 112 -27.90 21.78 21.77
C LEU A 112 -27.94 23.25 22.18
N THR A 113 -29.02 23.96 21.87
CA THR A 113 -29.22 25.35 22.33
C THR A 113 -30.27 25.38 23.42
N TYR A 114 -29.91 25.94 24.57
CA TYR A 114 -30.77 26.08 25.74
C TYR A 114 -31.47 27.44 25.76
N LYS A 115 -32.52 27.56 26.59
CA LYS A 115 -33.33 28.77 26.73
C LYS A 115 -32.53 30.01 27.13
N SER A 116 -31.44 29.84 27.87
CA SER A 116 -30.46 30.86 28.24
C SER A 116 -29.54 31.30 27.08
N ASN A 117 -29.71 30.73 25.90
CA ASN A 117 -28.80 30.82 24.74
C ASN A 117 -27.44 30.16 24.93
N ILE A 118 -27.21 29.43 26.04
CA ILE A 118 -26.06 28.55 26.16
C ILE A 118 -26.13 27.48 25.05
N LYS A 119 -24.97 27.15 24.47
CA LYS A 119 -24.83 26.10 23.47
C LYS A 119 -23.84 25.04 23.93
N ASP A 120 -24.30 23.80 23.99
CA ASP A 120 -23.44 22.63 24.18
C ASP A 120 -23.20 22.00 22.81
N SER A 121 -21.94 21.72 22.45
CA SER A 121 -21.55 21.15 21.16
C SER A 121 -20.91 19.79 21.37
N ILE A 122 -21.66 18.72 21.09
CA ILE A 122 -21.22 17.34 21.21
C ILE A 122 -20.58 16.93 19.88
N PRO A 123 -19.27 16.61 19.84
CA PRO A 123 -18.61 16.26 18.60
C PRO A 123 -18.97 14.83 18.19
N LEU A 124 -19.11 14.57 16.89
CA LEU A 124 -19.34 13.26 16.28
C LEU A 124 -17.99 12.72 15.77
N ILE A 125 -17.31 11.97 16.63
CA ILE A 125 -15.92 11.54 16.45
C ILE A 125 -15.87 10.02 16.21
N CYS A 126 -15.18 9.62 15.15
CA CYS A 126 -14.88 8.23 14.84
C CYS A 126 -14.10 7.55 15.99
N GLY A 127 -14.68 6.52 16.61
CA GLY A 127 -14.09 5.82 17.76
C GLY A 127 -14.51 6.33 19.13
N TYR A 128 -15.44 7.29 19.16
CA TYR A 128 -16.01 7.84 20.39
C TYR A 128 -17.53 7.91 20.33
N THR A 129 -18.07 8.84 19.54
CA THR A 129 -19.51 9.10 19.40
C THR A 129 -20.04 8.70 18.03
N MET A 130 -19.16 8.29 17.12
CA MET A 130 -19.49 7.73 15.81
C MET A 130 -18.67 6.46 15.52
N TRP A 131 -19.23 5.51 14.78
CA TRP A 131 -18.56 4.23 14.47
C TRP A 131 -18.96 3.62 13.11
N TRP A 132 -18.15 2.67 12.62
CA TRP A 132 -18.41 1.90 11.41
C TRP A 132 -19.29 0.67 11.68
N ARG A 133 -20.12 0.29 10.70
CA ARG A 133 -21.02 -0.86 10.80
C ARG A 133 -20.48 -2.05 10.01
N ASN A 134 -20.80 -2.11 8.71
CA ASN A 134 -20.39 -3.16 7.79
C ASN A 134 -18.87 -3.27 7.69
N ASN A 135 -18.16 -2.13 7.63
CA ASN A 135 -16.71 -2.17 7.51
C ASN A 135 -16.03 -2.83 8.72
N PHE A 136 -16.51 -2.54 9.93
CA PHE A 136 -16.00 -3.19 11.15
C PHE A 136 -16.36 -4.68 11.20
N ALA A 137 -17.56 -5.05 10.74
CA ALA A 137 -17.96 -6.46 10.64
C ALA A 137 -17.12 -7.25 9.63
N GLN A 138 -16.74 -6.62 8.53
CA GLN A 138 -15.90 -7.25 7.51
C GLN A 138 -14.41 -7.30 7.88
N ASN A 139 -13.94 -6.37 8.73
CA ASN A 139 -12.54 -6.22 9.11
C ASN A 139 -12.43 -6.03 10.64
N PRO A 140 -12.67 -7.08 11.44
CA PRO A 140 -12.82 -6.93 12.88
C PRO A 140 -11.49 -7.00 13.66
N GLU A 141 -10.39 -7.44 13.04
CA GLU A 141 -9.10 -7.55 13.74
C GLU A 141 -8.45 -6.18 13.92
N PRO A 142 -7.82 -5.91 15.08
CA PRO A 142 -7.42 -6.87 16.13
C PRO A 142 -8.47 -7.10 17.22
N PHE A 143 -9.67 -6.51 17.12
CA PHE A 143 -10.64 -6.48 18.21
C PHE A 143 -11.30 -7.84 18.44
N ALA A 144 -11.56 -8.61 17.38
CA ALA A 144 -12.13 -9.95 17.51
C ALA A 144 -11.14 -10.95 18.13
N GLY A 145 -9.84 -10.87 17.77
CA GLY A 145 -8.81 -11.78 18.25
C GLY A 145 -8.14 -11.40 19.58
N SER A 146 -8.22 -10.13 20.02
CA SER A 146 -7.50 -9.65 21.21
C SER A 146 -8.43 -8.99 22.24
N LYS A 147 -8.52 -9.61 23.43
CA LYS A 147 -9.23 -9.02 24.57
C LYS A 147 -8.69 -7.64 24.95
N ASN A 148 -7.37 -7.47 24.93
CA ASN A 148 -6.76 -6.17 25.24
C ASN A 148 -7.14 -5.10 24.21
N ALA A 149 -7.17 -5.45 22.92
CA ALA A 149 -7.65 -4.53 21.89
C ALA A 149 -9.12 -4.16 22.10
N MET A 150 -9.97 -5.16 22.41
CA MET A 150 -11.39 -4.94 22.71
C MET A 150 -11.60 -4.07 23.95
N ASP A 151 -10.80 -4.24 25.00
CA ASP A 151 -10.87 -3.41 26.21
C ASP A 151 -10.49 -1.95 25.90
N ILE A 152 -9.47 -1.71 25.05
CA ILE A 152 -9.12 -0.37 24.56
C ILE A 152 -10.27 0.26 23.79
N LEU A 153 -10.91 -0.48 22.87
CA LEU A 153 -12.08 0.00 22.12
C LEU A 153 -13.25 0.33 23.06
N ASN A 154 -13.56 -0.56 24.00
CA ASN A 154 -14.65 -0.36 24.96
C ASN A 154 -14.45 0.92 25.77
N ASN A 155 -13.21 1.19 26.19
CA ASN A 155 -12.89 2.39 26.97
C ASN A 155 -13.07 3.69 26.18
N SER A 156 -12.87 3.69 24.86
CA SER A 156 -13.05 4.89 24.04
C SER A 156 -14.50 5.09 23.59
N LEU A 157 -15.24 4.01 23.31
CA LEU A 157 -16.49 4.05 22.58
C LEU A 157 -17.71 4.36 23.47
N CYS A 158 -18.27 5.56 23.31
CA CYS A 158 -19.53 5.99 23.91
C CYS A 158 -20.75 5.66 23.04
N ILE A 159 -20.69 4.52 22.33
CA ILE A 159 -21.79 3.97 21.52
C ILE A 159 -22.15 2.57 22.03
N PHE A 160 -23.37 2.41 22.53
CA PHE A 160 -23.89 1.11 22.91
C PHE A 160 -24.03 0.23 21.66
N ASN A 161 -23.68 -1.07 21.80
CA ASN A 161 -23.56 -2.06 20.73
C ASN A 161 -22.47 -1.82 19.66
N GLY A 162 -21.77 -0.69 19.65
CA GLY A 162 -20.74 -0.44 18.62
C GLY A 162 -19.63 -1.50 18.62
N ASN A 163 -19.23 -1.97 19.82
CA ASN A 163 -18.28 -3.08 20.00
C ASN A 163 -18.84 -4.47 19.63
N ARG A 164 -20.16 -4.61 19.43
CA ARG A 164 -20.84 -5.85 19.03
C ARG A 164 -21.15 -5.89 17.53
N ALA A 165 -20.99 -4.77 16.82
CA ALA A 165 -21.34 -4.63 15.42
C ALA A 165 -20.61 -5.63 14.51
N TYR A 166 -19.44 -6.12 14.94
CA TYR A 166 -18.73 -7.14 14.17
C TYR A 166 -19.34 -8.54 14.21
N LYS A 167 -20.23 -8.82 15.16
CA LYS A 167 -20.96 -10.09 15.28
C LYS A 167 -22.33 -10.04 14.63
N ASP A 168 -22.97 -8.88 14.67
CA ASP A 168 -24.27 -8.64 14.06
C ASP A 168 -24.32 -7.18 13.60
N VAL A 169 -24.34 -6.99 12.28
CA VAL A 169 -24.29 -5.67 11.65
C VAL A 169 -25.59 -4.89 11.79
N ASN A 170 -26.69 -5.57 12.15
CA ASN A 170 -28.01 -4.95 12.30
C ASN A 170 -28.25 -4.42 13.72
N VAL A 171 -27.27 -4.54 14.64
CA VAL A 171 -27.44 -4.03 16.00
C VAL A 171 -27.54 -2.51 16.01
N PRO A 172 -28.54 -1.93 16.71
CA PRO A 172 -28.73 -0.50 16.76
C PRO A 172 -27.65 0.16 17.62
N PHE A 173 -27.09 1.25 17.11
CA PHE A 173 -26.12 2.09 17.81
C PHE A 173 -26.86 3.18 18.58
N ILE A 174 -26.53 3.32 19.87
CA ILE A 174 -27.18 4.32 20.74
C ILE A 174 -26.10 5.08 21.53
N ILE A 175 -26.17 6.40 21.50
CA ILE A 175 -25.44 7.27 22.44
C ILE A 175 -26.38 7.81 23.51
N ASN A 176 -25.84 8.01 24.72
CA ASN A 176 -26.56 8.61 25.85
C ASN A 176 -25.88 9.92 26.25
N ILE A 177 -26.65 11.00 26.31
CA ILE A 177 -26.17 12.34 26.66
C ILE A 177 -26.94 12.82 27.89
N ASN A 178 -26.22 13.14 28.97
CA ASN A 178 -26.75 13.88 30.11
C ASN A 178 -26.88 15.36 29.73
N LEU A 179 -28.04 15.93 30.01
CA LEU A 179 -28.39 17.30 29.65
C LEU A 179 -28.30 18.24 30.85
N ARG A 180 -28.08 19.54 30.58
CA ARG A 180 -28.30 20.58 31.59
C ARG A 180 -29.73 20.49 32.12
N GLN A 181 -29.92 20.84 33.39
CA GLN A 181 -31.25 20.93 34.01
C GLN A 181 -32.00 22.21 33.58
N GLU A 182 -32.06 22.45 32.28
CA GLU A 182 -32.57 23.64 31.62
C GLU A 182 -33.32 23.25 30.32
N PRO A 183 -34.39 23.95 29.91
CA PRO A 183 -35.07 23.68 28.64
C PRO A 183 -34.17 23.89 27.42
N ILE A 184 -34.14 22.89 26.53
CA ILE A 184 -33.54 22.95 25.18
C ILE A 184 -34.56 23.57 24.23
N VAL A 185 -34.16 24.58 23.47
CA VAL A 185 -35.01 25.27 22.48
C VAL A 185 -34.75 24.81 21.05
N SER A 186 -33.55 24.32 20.75
CA SER A 186 -33.23 23.71 19.46
C SER A 186 -32.10 22.70 19.53
N LEU A 187 -32.12 21.76 18.59
CA LEU A 187 -31.10 20.75 18.36
C LEU A 187 -30.68 20.81 16.89
N GLU A 188 -29.39 20.95 16.61
CA GLU A 188 -28.84 21.02 15.25
C GLU A 188 -27.79 19.91 15.05
N PHE A 189 -27.95 19.11 14.00
CA PHE A 189 -26.86 18.26 13.48
C PHE A 189 -26.17 19.01 12.36
N ARG A 190 -24.85 19.13 12.46
CA ARG A 190 -24.00 19.78 11.47
C ARG A 190 -22.98 18.79 10.95
N ASP A 191 -22.88 18.68 9.63
CA ASP A 191 -21.88 17.87 8.97
C ASP A 191 -20.49 18.54 9.00
N SER A 192 -19.44 17.74 8.83
CA SER A 192 -18.08 18.24 8.64
C SER A 192 -17.78 18.41 7.15
N GLU A 193 -17.52 19.64 6.71
CA GLU A 193 -17.07 19.91 5.33
C GLU A 193 -15.69 19.31 5.01
N LYS A 194 -15.01 18.75 6.02
CA LYS A 194 -13.67 18.16 5.90
C LYS A 194 -13.68 16.66 5.68
N LYS A 195 -14.84 15.99 5.69
CA LYS A 195 -14.94 14.54 5.60
C LYS A 195 -16.03 14.10 4.64
N TYR A 196 -15.81 12.97 3.97
CA TYR A 196 -16.69 12.43 2.95
C TYR A 196 -17.92 11.72 3.53
N GLY A 197 -19.10 11.98 2.95
CA GLY A 197 -20.37 11.56 3.55
C GLY A 197 -20.82 12.50 4.66
N TYR A 198 -21.80 12.05 5.46
CA TYR A 198 -22.40 12.81 6.54
C TYR A 198 -22.96 11.90 7.64
N PRO A 199 -23.03 12.36 8.92
CA PRO A 199 -23.59 11.58 10.01
C PRO A 199 -25.06 11.21 9.81
N LEU A 200 -25.40 9.94 10.07
CA LEU A 200 -26.77 9.42 10.02
C LEU A 200 -27.36 9.26 11.43
N VAL A 201 -28.56 9.80 11.61
CA VAL A 201 -29.35 9.71 12.83
C VAL A 201 -30.70 9.09 12.50
N GLU A 202 -30.96 7.94 13.10
CA GLU A 202 -32.10 7.07 12.84
C GLU A 202 -33.23 7.30 13.86
N GLY A 203 -32.95 7.94 14.99
CA GLY A 203 -33.95 8.26 16.02
C GLY A 203 -33.42 9.16 17.13
N ILE A 204 -34.33 9.91 17.76
CA ILE A 204 -34.04 10.85 18.85
C ILE A 204 -35.08 10.67 19.94
N THR A 205 -34.66 10.53 21.20
CA THR A 205 -35.57 10.33 22.32
C THR A 205 -35.08 11.11 23.55
N PHE A 206 -35.92 12.01 24.08
CA PHE A 206 -35.68 12.66 25.37
C PHE A 206 -36.28 11.83 26.50
N ALA A 207 -35.55 11.68 27.61
CA ALA A 207 -35.96 10.87 28.75
C ALA A 207 -35.91 11.65 30.08
N ASP A 208 -36.71 11.18 31.03
CA ASP A 208 -36.92 11.81 32.35
C ASP A 208 -37.29 13.30 32.20
N VAL A 209 -38.23 13.59 31.31
CA VAL A 209 -38.68 14.96 31.03
C VAL A 209 -39.45 15.54 32.22
N SER A 210 -38.98 16.67 32.75
CA SER A 210 -39.66 17.35 33.85
C SER A 210 -40.97 17.98 33.37
N LYS A 211 -42.07 17.82 34.13
CA LYS A 211 -43.39 18.40 33.84
C LYS A 211 -43.37 19.94 34.01
N SER A 212 -42.74 20.66 33.09
CA SER A 212 -42.83 22.13 33.01
C SER A 212 -43.58 22.52 31.74
N GLY A 213 -44.91 22.41 31.77
CA GLY A 213 -45.82 22.70 30.65
C GLY A 213 -46.26 21.46 29.88
N GLU A 214 -47.47 21.48 29.30
CA GLU A 214 -47.90 20.41 28.39
C GLU A 214 -46.98 20.38 27.15
N PRO A 215 -46.45 19.22 26.73
CA PRO A 215 -45.77 19.09 25.46
C PRO A 215 -46.64 19.64 24.33
N ASN A 216 -46.03 20.32 23.36
CA ASN A 216 -46.70 20.54 22.10
C ASN A 216 -46.96 19.17 21.43
N LYS A 217 -48.19 18.66 21.55
CA LYS A 217 -48.61 17.35 21.02
C LYS A 217 -48.54 17.27 19.50
N GLU A 218 -48.42 18.40 18.81
CA GLU A 218 -48.17 18.47 17.36
C GLU A 218 -46.68 18.24 17.00
N GLN A 219 -45.77 18.41 17.97
CA GLN A 219 -44.32 18.28 17.79
C GLN A 219 -43.73 17.04 18.45
N PHE A 220 -44.38 16.47 19.47
CA PHE A 220 -43.88 15.33 20.22
C PHE A 220 -44.92 14.26 20.49
N ILE A 221 -44.49 13.01 20.38
CA ILE A 221 -45.22 11.87 20.96
C ILE A 221 -44.64 11.62 22.35
N VAL A 222 -45.53 11.52 23.33
CA VAL A 222 -45.20 11.13 24.70
C VAL A 222 -45.50 9.66 24.85
N LEU A 223 -44.47 8.87 25.20
CA LEU A 223 -44.62 7.44 25.48
C LEU A 223 -44.22 7.15 26.92
N GLU A 224 -44.99 6.28 27.56
CA GLU A 224 -44.50 5.55 28.72
C GLU A 224 -43.51 4.50 28.21
N GLY A 225 -42.26 4.60 28.63
CA GLY A 225 -41.24 3.62 28.24
C GLY A 225 -40.95 2.62 29.35
N ASN A 226 -40.35 1.51 28.94
CA ASN A 226 -39.86 0.50 29.86
C ASN A 226 -38.56 0.98 30.52
N GLU A 227 -38.18 0.36 31.63
CA GLU A 227 -36.83 0.53 32.15
C GLU A 227 -35.81 0.06 31.10
N PRO A 228 -34.74 0.84 30.83
CA PRO A 228 -33.66 0.38 29.98
C PRO A 228 -33.09 -0.95 30.49
N SER A 229 -32.61 -1.79 29.58
CA SER A 229 -32.08 -3.10 29.92
C SER A 229 -30.93 -3.00 30.94
N SER A 230 -30.71 -4.06 31.73
CA SER A 230 -29.61 -4.13 32.69
C SER A 230 -28.25 -3.90 32.02
N ASP A 231 -28.08 -4.44 30.81
CA ASP A 231 -26.88 -4.26 29.98
C ASP A 231 -26.66 -2.80 29.62
N PHE A 232 -27.70 -2.12 29.15
CA PHE A 232 -27.63 -0.70 28.81
C PHE A 232 -27.32 0.16 30.04
N ASN A 233 -27.98 -0.12 31.17
CA ASN A 233 -27.74 0.59 32.43
C ASN A 233 -26.33 0.37 32.98
N ASN A 234 -25.78 -0.84 32.84
CA ASN A 234 -24.41 -1.13 33.24
C ASN A 234 -23.40 -0.40 32.37
N TRP A 235 -23.63 -0.36 31.05
CA TRP A 235 -22.80 0.38 30.10
C TRP A 235 -22.85 1.89 30.35
N SER A 236 -24.05 2.47 30.53
CA SER A 236 -24.26 3.91 30.61
C SER A 236 -23.56 4.57 31.80
N ARG A 237 -23.34 3.84 32.91
CA ARG A 237 -22.59 4.34 34.09
C ARG A 237 -21.22 4.94 33.73
N ASN A 238 -20.54 4.34 32.76
CA ASN A 238 -19.19 4.72 32.37
C ASN A 238 -19.09 5.24 30.94
N HIS A 239 -20.20 5.40 30.20
CA HIS A 239 -20.18 5.76 28.77
C HIS A 239 -21.20 6.83 28.39
N THR A 240 -21.81 7.48 29.39
CA THR A 240 -22.70 8.63 29.15
C THR A 240 -21.87 9.90 28.92
N ILE A 241 -22.27 10.69 27.93
CA ILE A 241 -21.65 11.98 27.58
C ILE A 241 -22.30 13.06 28.44
N ASP A 242 -21.52 13.92 29.09
CA ASP A 242 -22.05 15.15 29.71
C ASP A 242 -22.08 16.25 28.66
N SER A 243 -23.24 16.81 28.34
CA SER A 243 -23.35 17.87 27.33
C SER A 243 -22.49 19.09 27.67
N ASN A 244 -22.22 19.35 28.95
CA ASN A 244 -21.42 20.48 29.40
C ASN A 244 -19.91 20.29 29.18
N ILE A 245 -19.47 19.03 29.17
CA ILE A 245 -18.07 18.64 28.97
C ILE A 245 -18.07 17.45 28.00
N PRO A 246 -18.42 17.69 26.72
CA PRO A 246 -18.79 16.60 25.81
C PRO A 246 -17.59 15.83 25.25
N TYR A 247 -16.36 16.31 25.48
CA TYR A 247 -15.14 15.59 25.11
C TYR A 247 -14.03 15.78 26.16
N PRO A 248 -14.18 15.16 27.33
CA PRO A 248 -13.30 15.39 28.47
C PRO A 248 -11.92 14.72 28.27
N PRO A 249 -10.88 15.14 29.03
CA PRO A 249 -9.50 14.67 28.84
C PRO A 249 -9.33 13.14 28.91
N GLU A 250 -10.09 12.46 29.76
CA GLU A 250 -10.08 11.00 29.86
C GLU A 250 -10.54 10.31 28.57
N ARG A 251 -11.47 10.93 27.81
CA ARG A 251 -11.89 10.41 26.51
C ARG A 251 -10.87 10.68 25.42
N GLN A 252 -10.22 11.85 25.46
CA GLN A 252 -9.10 12.17 24.57
C GLN A 252 -7.98 11.13 24.74
N ALA A 253 -7.61 10.81 25.98
CA ALA A 253 -6.60 9.79 26.28
C ALA A 253 -7.01 8.36 25.85
N ALA A 254 -8.30 8.02 25.98
CA ALA A 254 -8.81 6.72 25.52
C ALA A 254 -8.77 6.60 23.98
N ILE A 255 -9.16 7.66 23.27
CA ILE A 255 -9.06 7.72 21.80
C ILE A 255 -7.59 7.67 21.37
N ASP A 256 -6.68 8.37 22.04
CA ASP A 256 -5.24 8.29 21.75
C ASP A 256 -4.69 6.86 21.95
N SER A 257 -5.19 6.13 22.94
CA SER A 257 -4.84 4.73 23.15
C SER A 257 -5.33 3.84 22.01
N LEU A 258 -6.55 4.07 21.52
CA LEU A 258 -7.12 3.37 20.36
C LEU A 258 -6.35 3.72 19.06
N ARG A 259 -5.99 4.99 18.87
CA ARG A 259 -5.15 5.45 17.75
C ARG A 259 -3.79 4.76 17.76
N LYS A 260 -3.12 4.74 18.92
CA LYS A 260 -1.83 4.07 19.10
C LYS A 260 -1.90 2.58 18.81
N LEU A 261 -3.01 1.91 19.11
CA LEU A 261 -3.20 0.50 18.79
C LEU A 261 -3.17 0.23 17.28
N LEU A 262 -3.78 1.11 16.47
CA LEU A 262 -4.02 0.88 15.04
C LEU A 262 -3.00 1.55 14.10
N TYR A 263 -2.35 2.62 14.53
CA TYR A 263 -1.56 3.50 13.66
C TYR A 263 -0.08 3.57 14.05
N THR A 264 0.72 4.01 13.09
CA THR A 264 2.11 4.39 13.30
C THR A 264 2.23 5.91 13.23
N PHE A 265 3.07 6.47 14.10
CA PHE A 265 3.32 7.91 14.22
C PHE A 265 4.78 8.23 13.99
N GLU A 266 5.09 9.50 13.69
CA GLU A 266 6.47 9.95 13.52
C GLU A 266 7.36 9.61 14.73
N ASN A 267 6.85 9.79 15.95
CA ASN A 267 7.58 9.47 17.17
C ASN A 267 7.86 7.96 17.34
N ASP A 268 7.21 7.08 16.59
CA ASP A 268 7.53 5.65 16.57
C ASP A 268 8.80 5.36 15.76
N ILE A 269 9.25 6.28 14.91
CA ILE A 269 10.45 6.15 14.08
C ILE A 269 11.68 6.54 14.90
N ASN A 270 12.10 5.65 15.79
CA ASN A 270 13.30 5.83 16.61
C ASN A 270 14.00 4.49 16.87
N PHE A 271 15.29 4.55 17.18
CA PHE A 271 16.13 3.35 17.40
C PHE A 271 15.58 2.42 18.49
N ASP A 272 15.06 2.96 19.59
CA ASP A 272 14.59 2.14 20.71
C ASP A 272 13.36 1.31 20.30
N MET A 273 12.40 1.94 19.62
CA MET A 273 11.20 1.26 19.11
C MET A 273 11.56 0.21 18.07
N VAL A 274 12.45 0.54 17.12
CA VAL A 274 12.89 -0.37 16.05
C VAL A 274 13.58 -1.60 16.64
N ARG A 275 14.52 -1.41 17.56
CA ARG A 275 15.27 -2.51 18.21
C ARG A 275 14.38 -3.38 19.08
N LYS A 276 13.48 -2.78 19.86
CA LYS A 276 12.50 -3.53 20.66
C LYS A 276 11.58 -4.37 19.78
N THR A 277 11.22 -3.85 18.61
CA THR A 277 10.37 -4.55 17.63
C THR A 277 11.13 -5.69 16.96
N ALA A 278 12.36 -5.44 16.49
CA ALA A 278 13.21 -6.44 15.86
C ALA A 278 13.62 -7.57 16.82
N ALA A 279 13.79 -7.29 18.11
CA ALA A 279 14.14 -8.30 19.11
C ALA A 279 13.06 -9.39 19.30
N LYS A 280 11.84 -9.19 18.80
CA LYS A 280 10.77 -10.20 18.87
C LYS A 280 11.02 -11.39 17.95
N GLU A 281 11.74 -11.20 16.84
CA GLU A 281 12.02 -12.25 15.85
C GLU A 281 13.39 -12.06 15.21
N ASN A 282 14.17 -13.15 15.08
CA ASN A 282 15.44 -13.10 14.35
C ASN A 282 15.21 -13.23 12.84
N LEU A 283 14.77 -12.15 12.19
CA LEU A 283 14.45 -12.13 10.75
C LEU A 283 15.64 -12.52 9.88
N LYS A 284 16.86 -12.13 10.28
CA LYS A 284 18.09 -12.43 9.54
C LYS A 284 18.34 -13.94 9.42
N GLU A 285 18.08 -14.70 10.48
CA GLU A 285 18.28 -16.16 10.46
C GLU A 285 17.21 -16.92 9.67
N ARG A 286 16.04 -16.30 9.42
CA ARG A 286 14.95 -16.91 8.64
C ARG A 286 15.25 -16.94 7.15
N PHE A 287 15.94 -15.92 6.63
CA PHE A 287 16.24 -15.79 5.21
C PHE A 287 17.56 -16.50 4.86
N LYS A 288 17.54 -17.35 3.83
CA LYS A 288 18.70 -18.16 3.40
C LYS A 288 19.58 -17.51 2.32
N GLY A 289 19.19 -16.34 1.81
CA GLY A 289 19.96 -15.63 0.79
C GLY A 289 20.98 -14.66 1.38
N PRO A 290 21.52 -13.74 0.56
CA PRO A 290 22.58 -12.82 0.99
C PRO A 290 22.11 -11.87 2.08
N ALA A 291 23.03 -11.48 2.97
CA ALA A 291 22.74 -10.50 4.01
C ALA A 291 22.93 -9.08 3.45
N ILE A 292 22.01 -8.18 3.78
CA ILE A 292 22.12 -6.75 3.51
C ILE A 292 21.85 -5.99 4.81
N THR A 293 22.65 -4.96 5.07
CA THR A 293 22.51 -4.10 6.25
C THR A 293 22.66 -2.65 5.85
N PHE A 294 21.72 -1.82 6.31
CA PHE A 294 21.73 -0.37 6.19
C PHE A 294 21.85 0.25 7.57
N THR A 295 22.73 1.23 7.73
CA THR A 295 23.04 1.85 9.03
C THR A 295 23.07 3.37 8.92
N GLY A 296 22.58 4.06 9.95
CA GLY A 296 22.77 5.51 10.13
C GLY A 296 21.56 6.21 10.74
N THR A 297 20.34 5.79 10.38
CA THR A 297 19.09 6.32 10.93
C THR A 297 18.16 5.19 11.39
N ALA A 298 17.09 5.52 12.10
CA ALA A 298 16.07 4.54 12.47
C ALA A 298 15.38 3.96 11.22
N GLU A 299 15.16 4.77 10.18
CA GLU A 299 14.65 4.33 8.89
C GLU A 299 15.58 3.32 8.21
N ALA A 300 16.91 3.50 8.29
CA ALA A 300 17.86 2.53 7.77
C ALA A 300 17.77 1.17 8.50
N GLU A 301 17.63 1.17 9.83
CA GLU A 301 17.41 -0.05 10.61
C GLU A 301 16.05 -0.70 10.27
N ILE A 302 15.00 0.09 10.03
CA ILE A 302 13.71 -0.41 9.55
C ILE A 302 13.87 -1.09 8.19
N LEU A 303 14.52 -0.46 7.22
CA LEU A 303 14.71 -1.02 5.89
C LEU A 303 15.58 -2.27 5.89
N THR A 304 16.52 -2.39 6.83
CA THR A 304 17.29 -3.63 7.05
C THR A 304 16.37 -4.78 7.45
N ASN A 305 15.50 -4.57 8.45
CA ASN A 305 14.56 -5.60 8.89
C ASN A 305 13.48 -5.89 7.83
N ASN A 306 13.04 -4.86 7.11
CA ASN A 306 12.14 -4.99 5.97
C ASN A 306 12.74 -5.89 4.88
N TYR A 307 14.00 -5.72 4.51
CA TYR A 307 14.67 -6.60 3.56
C TYR A 307 14.53 -8.07 3.96
N TYR A 308 14.87 -8.44 5.20
CA TYR A 308 14.84 -9.84 5.63
C TYR A 308 13.43 -10.43 5.69
N ASP A 309 12.43 -9.72 6.24
CA ASP A 309 11.04 -10.21 6.30
C ASP A 309 10.50 -10.44 4.88
N ASN A 310 10.66 -9.45 4.01
CA ASN A 310 10.07 -9.48 2.67
C ASN A 310 10.83 -10.38 1.70
N ALA A 311 12.17 -10.43 1.72
CA ALA A 311 12.94 -11.33 0.86
C ALA A 311 12.66 -12.81 1.17
N ASN A 312 12.51 -13.15 2.46
CA ASN A 312 12.08 -14.49 2.86
C ASN A 312 10.66 -14.80 2.39
N GLU A 313 9.72 -13.86 2.48
CA GLU A 313 8.36 -14.07 2.01
C GLU A 313 8.27 -14.17 0.48
N VAL A 314 9.08 -13.43 -0.28
CA VAL A 314 9.21 -13.59 -1.75
C VAL A 314 9.64 -15.02 -2.09
N LEU A 315 10.68 -15.53 -1.42
CA LEU A 315 11.13 -16.92 -1.56
C LEU A 315 9.99 -17.92 -1.28
N LEU A 316 9.24 -17.72 -0.20
CA LEU A 316 8.12 -18.59 0.19
C LEU A 316 6.88 -18.48 -0.70
N ARG A 317 6.82 -17.56 -1.68
CA ARG A 317 5.73 -17.50 -2.67
C ARG A 317 5.89 -18.49 -3.81
N ILE A 318 7.08 -19.05 -4.01
CA ILE A 318 7.30 -20.09 -5.01
C ILE A 318 7.09 -21.45 -4.34
N ASP A 319 6.01 -22.14 -4.70
CA ASP A 319 5.74 -23.46 -4.14
C ASP A 319 6.54 -24.58 -4.87
N SER A 320 6.37 -25.82 -4.41
CA SER A 320 7.07 -26.97 -5.00
C SER A 320 6.63 -27.31 -6.42
N THR A 321 5.52 -26.74 -6.90
CA THR A 321 5.02 -26.90 -8.28
C THR A 321 5.47 -25.76 -9.20
N GLY A 322 6.16 -24.76 -8.65
CA GLY A 322 6.60 -23.56 -9.38
C GLY A 322 5.54 -22.47 -9.47
N ILE A 323 4.35 -22.64 -8.85
CA ILE A 323 3.36 -21.56 -8.78
C ILE A 323 3.97 -20.40 -8.03
N VAL A 324 3.85 -19.21 -8.63
CA VAL A 324 4.22 -17.93 -8.01
C VAL A 324 2.98 -17.33 -7.37
N HIS A 325 2.75 -17.59 -6.09
CA HIS A 325 1.54 -17.10 -5.41
C HIS A 325 1.57 -15.59 -5.21
N GLU A 326 0.53 -14.89 -5.65
CA GLU A 326 0.45 -13.44 -5.48
C GLU A 326 0.20 -13.02 -4.02
N SER A 327 -0.68 -13.70 -3.29
CA SER A 327 -0.85 -13.48 -1.84
C SER A 327 -0.22 -14.59 -1.00
N LYS A 328 0.10 -14.29 0.26
CA LYS A 328 0.21 -15.35 1.28
C LYS A 328 -1.15 -15.99 1.49
N LYS A 329 -1.19 -17.29 1.75
CA LYS A 329 -2.40 -17.94 2.26
C LYS A 329 -2.83 -17.25 3.56
N ALA A 330 -4.09 -16.81 3.60
CA ALA A 330 -4.68 -16.10 4.74
C ALA A 330 -3.86 -14.88 5.20
N ALA A 331 -3.19 -14.16 4.29
CA ALA A 331 -2.60 -12.85 4.62
C ALA A 331 -3.64 -11.90 5.20
N ASP A 332 -3.19 -11.05 6.12
CA ASP A 332 -3.98 -9.96 6.68
C ASP A 332 -4.33 -8.97 5.57
N ASN A 333 -5.62 -8.77 5.32
CA ASN A 333 -6.11 -7.82 4.33
C ASN A 333 -6.71 -6.60 5.04
N TYR A 334 -6.01 -5.47 4.94
CA TYR A 334 -6.40 -4.18 5.52
C TYR A 334 -7.38 -3.44 4.60
N ALA A 335 -8.68 -3.69 4.78
CA ALA A 335 -9.74 -2.90 4.14
C ALA A 335 -10.54 -2.05 5.16
N GLY A 336 -10.10 -2.02 6.42
CA GLY A 336 -10.73 -1.27 7.50
C GLY A 336 -10.03 0.05 7.83
N PHE A 337 -10.40 0.64 8.97
CA PHE A 337 -9.86 1.93 9.45
C PHE A 337 -8.48 1.75 10.14
N GLY A 338 -7.67 0.82 9.66
CA GLY A 338 -6.50 0.25 10.34
C GLY A 338 -6.76 -1.16 10.88
N THR A 339 -8.00 -1.63 10.75
CA THR A 339 -8.40 -3.01 11.01
C THR A 339 -8.30 -3.88 9.76
N TRP A 340 -8.26 -5.20 9.97
CA TRP A 340 -8.07 -6.18 8.90
C TRP A 340 -8.91 -7.44 9.11
N ARG A 341 -8.83 -8.34 8.13
CA ARG A 341 -9.24 -9.74 8.25
C ARG A 341 -8.20 -10.66 7.60
N PRO A 342 -7.94 -11.85 8.14
CA PRO A 342 -7.18 -12.87 7.42
C PRO A 342 -7.96 -13.33 6.18
N LEU A 343 -7.39 -13.13 4.99
CA LEU A 343 -8.04 -13.45 3.71
C LEU A 343 -7.08 -14.12 2.72
N GLY A 344 -5.94 -13.48 2.42
CA GLY A 344 -5.06 -13.90 1.31
C GLY A 344 -5.78 -13.89 -0.05
N PRO A 345 -6.28 -12.72 -0.51
CA PRO A 345 -7.26 -12.61 -1.59
C PRO A 345 -6.82 -13.20 -2.93
N PHE A 346 -5.51 -13.26 -3.19
CA PHE A 346 -4.93 -13.73 -4.46
C PHE A 346 -4.06 -14.99 -4.28
N TYR A 347 -4.20 -15.71 -3.17
CA TYR A 347 -3.46 -16.95 -2.97
C TYR A 347 -3.88 -17.99 -4.00
N GLY A 348 -2.90 -18.63 -4.65
CA GLY A 348 -3.13 -19.59 -5.73
C GLY A 348 -3.14 -18.98 -7.13
N ASN A 349 -3.23 -17.65 -7.27
CA ASN A 349 -3.14 -16.98 -8.56
C ASN A 349 -1.68 -16.60 -8.86
N ALA A 350 -1.20 -16.97 -10.05
CA ALA A 350 0.12 -16.58 -10.55
C ALA A 350 0.00 -15.43 -11.55
N TYR A 351 0.13 -14.20 -11.05
CA TYR A 351 0.10 -13.03 -11.90
C TYR A 351 1.43 -12.83 -12.62
N THR A 352 1.36 -12.42 -13.89
CA THR A 352 2.54 -12.35 -14.77
C THR A 352 3.30 -11.02 -14.67
N ARG A 353 2.67 -9.97 -14.11
CA ARG A 353 3.25 -8.62 -13.94
C ARG A 353 4.32 -8.48 -12.85
N ASN A 354 4.93 -9.57 -12.40
CA ASN A 354 5.81 -9.59 -11.23
C ASN A 354 7.29 -9.80 -11.60
N THR A 355 8.19 -9.01 -10.99
CA THR A 355 9.66 -9.14 -11.17
C THR A 355 10.32 -10.08 -10.16
N SER A 356 9.56 -10.90 -9.43
CA SER A 356 10.09 -11.78 -8.36
C SER A 356 11.16 -12.75 -8.84
N ILE A 357 11.06 -13.26 -10.06
CA ILE A 357 12.07 -14.16 -10.65
C ILE A 357 13.40 -13.42 -10.86
N ILE A 358 13.37 -12.13 -11.23
CA ILE A 358 14.56 -11.28 -11.33
C ILE A 358 15.17 -11.10 -9.94
N THR A 359 14.35 -10.82 -8.92
CA THR A 359 14.79 -10.70 -7.52
C THR A 359 15.43 -12.00 -7.02
N LEU A 360 14.82 -13.16 -7.23
CA LEU A 360 15.36 -14.47 -6.85
C LEU A 360 16.69 -14.74 -7.57
N SER A 361 16.77 -14.42 -8.86
CA SER A 361 18.02 -14.51 -9.64
C SER A 361 19.12 -13.62 -9.06
N ASN A 362 18.78 -12.38 -8.67
CA ASN A 362 19.71 -11.44 -8.04
C ASN A 362 20.18 -11.91 -6.65
N LEU A 363 19.32 -12.60 -5.92
CA LEU A 363 19.59 -13.15 -4.59
C LEU A 363 20.29 -14.51 -4.63
N GLY A 364 20.61 -15.05 -5.82
CA GLY A 364 21.29 -16.34 -5.96
C GLY A 364 20.43 -17.53 -5.58
N LEU A 365 19.14 -17.48 -5.90
CA LEU A 365 18.16 -18.54 -5.67
C LEU A 365 17.71 -19.14 -7.03
N PRO A 366 18.63 -19.79 -7.78
CA PRO A 366 18.37 -20.21 -9.15
C PRO A 366 17.36 -21.34 -9.25
N GLU A 367 17.27 -22.23 -8.26
CA GLU A 367 16.34 -23.36 -8.31
C GLU A 367 14.88 -22.89 -8.25
N GLU A 368 14.59 -21.90 -7.41
CA GLU A 368 13.27 -21.28 -7.32
C GLU A 368 12.94 -20.47 -8.57
N ALA A 369 13.90 -19.71 -9.07
CA ALA A 369 13.74 -18.93 -10.30
C ALA A 369 13.43 -19.85 -11.50
N GLU A 370 14.15 -20.97 -11.62
CA GLU A 370 13.95 -21.94 -12.70
C GLU A 370 12.58 -22.62 -12.60
N ARG A 371 12.18 -23.08 -11.41
CA ARG A 371 10.84 -23.69 -11.22
C ARG A 371 9.71 -22.72 -11.60
N ALA A 372 9.85 -21.44 -11.28
CA ALA A 372 8.88 -20.42 -11.65
C ALA A 372 8.87 -20.16 -13.17
N ILE A 373 10.04 -20.16 -13.82
CA ILE A 373 10.16 -20.04 -15.29
C ILE A 373 9.47 -21.22 -15.97
N ASP A 374 9.77 -22.46 -15.57
CA ASP A 374 9.15 -23.66 -16.13
C ASP A 374 7.62 -23.61 -16.00
N PHE A 375 7.13 -23.14 -14.86
CA PHE A 375 5.71 -22.95 -14.63
C PHE A 375 5.10 -21.95 -15.61
N PHE A 376 5.69 -20.76 -15.76
CA PHE A 376 5.18 -19.75 -16.70
C PHE A 376 5.35 -20.16 -18.17
N ASP A 377 6.40 -20.91 -18.53
CA ASP A 377 6.62 -21.44 -19.88
C ASP A 377 5.50 -22.40 -20.27
N ASN A 378 5.09 -23.28 -19.35
CA ASN A 378 3.99 -24.19 -19.60
C ASN A 378 2.68 -23.44 -19.86
N TRP A 379 2.39 -22.38 -19.08
CA TRP A 379 1.17 -21.58 -19.26
C TRP A 379 1.22 -20.65 -20.47
N LEU A 380 2.39 -20.13 -20.84
CA LEU A 380 2.58 -19.38 -22.09
C LEU A 380 2.16 -20.24 -23.30
N MET A 381 2.47 -21.53 -23.28
CA MET A 381 2.14 -22.45 -24.37
C MET A 381 0.68 -22.94 -24.37
N TYR A 382 -0.15 -22.53 -23.41
CA TYR A 382 -1.54 -22.98 -23.27
C TYR A 382 -2.35 -22.80 -24.56
N PHE A 383 -2.33 -21.59 -25.12
CA PHE A 383 -3.12 -21.23 -26.30
C PHE A 383 -2.73 -22.03 -27.56
N PRO A 384 -1.46 -22.04 -28.01
CA PRO A 384 -1.08 -22.78 -29.21
C PRO A 384 -1.25 -24.30 -29.04
N MET A 385 -1.13 -24.83 -27.82
CA MET A 385 -1.37 -26.26 -27.54
C MET A 385 -2.84 -26.63 -27.45
N SER A 386 -3.74 -25.65 -27.30
CA SER A 386 -5.19 -25.87 -27.22
C SER A 386 -5.89 -25.78 -28.58
N TRP A 387 -5.16 -25.48 -29.66
CA TRP A 387 -5.69 -25.52 -31.02
C TRP A 387 -6.16 -26.93 -31.41
N PRO A 388 -7.32 -27.10 -32.08
CA PRO A 388 -8.21 -26.06 -32.62
C PRO A 388 -9.34 -25.60 -31.67
N TYR A 389 -9.35 -26.04 -30.40
CA TYR A 389 -10.44 -25.75 -29.47
C TYR A 389 -10.43 -24.30 -28.98
N VAL A 390 -9.25 -23.73 -28.81
CA VAL A 390 -9.05 -22.31 -28.48
C VAL A 390 -8.53 -21.59 -29.73
N GLN A 391 -9.30 -20.62 -30.21
CA GLN A 391 -9.02 -19.92 -31.46
C GLN A 391 -9.64 -18.53 -31.50
N ILE A 392 -9.11 -17.67 -32.36
CA ILE A 392 -9.70 -16.37 -32.68
C ILE A 392 -9.93 -16.29 -34.18
N ASP A 393 -11.20 -16.08 -34.58
CA ASP A 393 -11.61 -16.00 -35.98
C ASP A 393 -11.12 -17.18 -36.85
N GLY A 394 -11.25 -18.40 -36.33
CA GLY A 394 -10.82 -19.61 -37.06
C GLY A 394 -9.30 -19.80 -37.14
N LYS A 395 -8.50 -19.03 -36.39
CA LYS A 395 -7.03 -19.06 -36.41
C LYS A 395 -6.46 -19.41 -35.03
N PRO A 396 -5.28 -20.05 -34.98
CA PRO A 396 -4.61 -20.34 -33.72
C PRO A 396 -4.27 -19.06 -32.98
N VAL A 397 -4.47 -19.07 -31.66
CA VAL A 397 -4.01 -18.01 -30.76
C VAL A 397 -2.53 -18.31 -30.41
N PRO A 398 -1.61 -17.35 -30.62
CA PRO A 398 -0.21 -17.54 -30.24
C PRO A 398 -0.03 -17.62 -28.72
N GLY A 399 1.07 -18.22 -28.28
CA GLY A 399 1.44 -18.27 -26.88
C GLY A 399 1.77 -16.87 -26.35
N HIS A 400 1.02 -16.41 -25.36
CA HIS A 400 1.19 -15.09 -24.76
C HIS A 400 0.83 -15.13 -23.27
N ALA A 401 1.17 -14.06 -22.55
CA ALA A 401 0.87 -13.96 -21.13
C ALA A 401 -0.53 -13.38 -20.93
N THR A 402 -1.21 -13.85 -19.89
CA THR A 402 -2.50 -13.34 -19.40
C THR A 402 -2.31 -12.71 -18.01
N VAL A 403 -3.30 -11.94 -17.50
CA VAL A 403 -3.21 -11.32 -16.14
C VAL A 403 -2.84 -12.38 -15.10
N VAL A 404 -3.53 -13.54 -15.15
CA VAL A 404 -3.25 -14.70 -14.32
C VAL A 404 -2.88 -15.88 -15.21
N ALA A 405 -1.63 -16.34 -15.15
CA ALA A 405 -1.10 -17.38 -16.04
C ALA A 405 -1.84 -18.71 -15.88
N ASN A 406 -2.06 -19.14 -14.64
CA ASN A 406 -2.78 -20.38 -14.32
C ASN A 406 -4.30 -20.26 -14.30
N GLY A 407 -4.81 -19.16 -14.86
CA GLY A 407 -6.21 -18.94 -15.16
C GLY A 407 -6.30 -18.15 -16.46
N PRO A 408 -5.93 -18.73 -17.62
CA PRO A 408 -5.76 -17.99 -18.88
C PRO A 408 -7.04 -17.28 -19.35
N HIS A 409 -8.21 -17.70 -18.88
CA HIS A 409 -9.49 -17.06 -19.19
C HIS A 409 -10.07 -16.23 -18.02
N MET A 410 -9.35 -16.09 -16.90
CA MET A 410 -9.83 -15.43 -15.68
C MET A 410 -10.24 -13.97 -15.93
N TYR A 411 -9.52 -13.27 -16.82
CA TYR A 411 -9.85 -11.91 -17.20
C TYR A 411 -11.29 -11.81 -17.70
N PHE A 412 -11.61 -12.61 -18.73
CA PHE A 412 -12.92 -12.65 -19.33
C PHE A 412 -13.98 -13.24 -18.38
N ASP A 413 -13.66 -14.31 -17.66
CA ASP A 413 -14.61 -15.04 -16.83
C ASP A 413 -14.99 -14.33 -15.52
N HIS A 414 -14.10 -13.49 -14.99
CA HIS A 414 -14.27 -12.87 -13.67
C HIS A 414 -14.00 -11.36 -13.67
N LEU A 415 -12.88 -10.90 -14.22
CA LEU A 415 -12.48 -9.49 -14.09
C LEU A 415 -13.41 -8.55 -14.87
N THR A 416 -13.89 -8.95 -16.04
CA THR A 416 -14.87 -8.16 -16.81
C THR A 416 -16.17 -7.95 -16.05
N LYS A 417 -16.62 -8.98 -15.32
CA LYS A 417 -17.81 -8.91 -14.44
C LYS A 417 -17.57 -8.03 -13.22
N ALA A 418 -16.31 -7.86 -12.82
CA ALA A 418 -15.88 -6.91 -11.79
C ALA A 418 -15.60 -5.50 -12.35
N GLY A 419 -15.95 -5.24 -13.62
CA GLY A 419 -15.84 -3.93 -14.26
C GLY A 419 -14.56 -3.68 -15.05
N TRP A 420 -13.70 -4.70 -15.24
CA TRP A 420 -12.52 -4.54 -16.08
C TRP A 420 -12.91 -4.49 -17.56
N PRO A 421 -12.40 -3.53 -18.32
CA PRO A 421 -12.89 -3.31 -19.67
C PRO A 421 -12.24 -4.27 -20.68
N THR A 422 -13.02 -4.90 -21.59
CA THR A 422 -12.50 -5.75 -22.69
C THR A 422 -13.08 -5.38 -24.07
N LYS A 423 -12.24 -5.39 -25.11
CA LYS A 423 -12.62 -5.25 -26.53
C LYS A 423 -12.85 -6.61 -27.17
N PHE A 424 -12.35 -7.69 -26.58
CA PHE A 424 -12.57 -9.03 -27.08
C PHE A 424 -14.01 -9.45 -26.86
N THR A 425 -14.60 -10.09 -27.87
CA THR A 425 -15.94 -10.67 -27.82
C THR A 425 -15.93 -12.16 -27.49
N THR A 426 -14.73 -12.75 -27.40
CA THR A 426 -14.51 -14.15 -27.06
C THR A 426 -13.51 -14.25 -25.91
N ARG A 427 -13.70 -15.26 -25.07
CA ARG A 427 -12.76 -15.64 -24.01
C ARG A 427 -11.51 -16.33 -24.54
N ASP A 428 -11.51 -16.81 -25.78
CA ASP A 428 -10.50 -17.73 -26.31
C ASP A 428 -9.11 -17.10 -26.46
N PHE A 429 -9.05 -15.77 -26.55
CA PHE A 429 -7.78 -15.06 -26.50
C PHE A 429 -7.26 -14.88 -25.05
N GLY A 430 -8.09 -15.11 -24.03
CA GLY A 430 -7.75 -14.76 -22.65
C GLY A 430 -7.76 -13.24 -22.47
N ASN A 431 -6.58 -12.64 -22.48
CA ASN A 431 -6.36 -11.19 -22.52
C ASN A 431 -4.88 -10.89 -22.88
N PRO A 432 -4.58 -9.82 -23.65
CA PRO A 432 -3.20 -9.40 -23.87
C PRO A 432 -2.62 -8.69 -22.64
N GLU A 433 -1.90 -9.42 -21.79
CA GLU A 433 -1.14 -8.88 -20.64
C GLU A 433 0.29 -8.52 -21.05
N ASN A 434 0.46 -7.46 -21.84
CA ASN A 434 1.77 -7.21 -22.48
C ASN A 434 2.85 -6.70 -21.52
N ASP A 435 2.49 -6.00 -20.44
CA ASP A 435 3.44 -5.69 -19.35
C ASP A 435 3.97 -6.98 -18.71
N GLY A 436 3.08 -7.88 -18.28
CA GLY A 436 3.46 -9.19 -17.75
C GLY A 436 4.24 -10.04 -18.77
N HIS A 437 3.87 -9.98 -20.05
CA HIS A 437 4.59 -10.68 -21.12
C HIS A 437 6.05 -10.22 -21.21
N GLY A 438 6.29 -8.91 -21.32
CA GLY A 438 7.63 -8.34 -21.38
C GLY A 438 8.43 -8.57 -20.10
N ILE A 439 7.80 -8.46 -18.93
CA ILE A 439 8.44 -8.74 -17.63
C ILE A 439 8.90 -10.19 -17.56
N LEU A 440 8.08 -11.16 -17.99
CA LEU A 440 8.50 -12.56 -18.04
C LEU A 440 9.67 -12.78 -19.02
N MET A 441 9.73 -12.02 -20.12
CA MET A 441 10.90 -12.06 -21.01
C MET A 441 12.18 -11.62 -20.27
N LEU A 442 12.12 -10.52 -19.52
CA LEU A 442 13.23 -10.03 -18.71
C LEU A 442 13.58 -10.98 -17.55
N CYS A 443 12.59 -11.69 -16.98
CA CYS A 443 12.82 -12.74 -15.98
C CYS A 443 13.69 -13.87 -16.55
N ARG A 444 13.34 -14.39 -17.74
CA ARG A 444 14.13 -15.44 -18.42
C ARG A 444 15.53 -14.96 -18.79
N TRP A 445 15.64 -13.74 -19.29
CA TRP A 445 16.92 -13.09 -19.57
C TRP A 445 17.82 -13.07 -18.33
N ARG A 446 17.29 -12.64 -17.19
CA ARG A 446 18.07 -12.52 -15.96
C ARG A 446 18.50 -13.88 -15.42
N ALA A 447 17.60 -14.87 -15.40
CA ALA A 447 17.94 -16.23 -14.99
C ALA A 447 19.02 -16.84 -15.90
N TRP A 448 18.90 -16.67 -17.21
CA TRP A 448 19.90 -17.12 -18.17
C TRP A 448 21.27 -16.50 -17.93
N LEU A 449 21.36 -15.19 -17.67
CA LEU A 449 22.64 -14.54 -17.32
C LEU A 449 23.30 -15.19 -16.09
N LYS A 450 22.51 -15.61 -15.10
CA LYS A 450 23.01 -16.31 -13.90
C LYS A 450 23.50 -17.73 -14.15
N THR A 451 23.22 -18.32 -15.32
CA THR A 451 23.85 -19.57 -15.78
C THR A 451 25.24 -19.36 -16.39
N GLY A 452 25.71 -18.11 -16.51
CA GLY A 452 26.88 -17.76 -17.33
C GLY A 452 26.54 -17.68 -18.82
N GLY A 453 25.26 -17.57 -19.18
CA GLY A 453 24.81 -17.53 -20.56
C GLY A 453 24.93 -18.88 -21.27
N SER A 454 24.45 -19.95 -20.62
CA SER A 454 24.47 -21.32 -21.17
C SER A 454 23.65 -21.43 -22.46
N THR A 455 24.21 -22.08 -23.48
CA THR A 455 23.48 -22.38 -24.71
C THR A 455 22.51 -23.54 -24.53
N GLU A 456 22.82 -24.47 -23.64
CA GLU A 456 21.99 -25.60 -23.26
C GLU A 456 20.70 -25.12 -22.60
N TRP A 457 20.80 -24.14 -21.69
CA TRP A 457 19.63 -23.49 -21.08
C TRP A 457 18.70 -22.90 -22.16
N ILE A 458 19.26 -22.14 -23.11
CA ILE A 458 18.45 -21.57 -24.22
C ILE A 458 17.79 -22.68 -25.05
N ARG A 459 18.53 -23.74 -25.38
CA ARG A 459 17.97 -24.87 -26.16
C ARG A 459 16.85 -25.58 -25.40
N HIS A 460 16.95 -25.69 -24.08
CA HIS A 460 15.91 -26.27 -23.23
C HIS A 460 14.63 -25.44 -23.27
N HIS A 461 14.74 -24.11 -23.14
CA HIS A 461 13.59 -23.19 -23.14
C HIS A 461 13.18 -22.68 -24.53
N TRP A 462 13.84 -23.12 -25.60
CA TRP A 462 13.73 -22.48 -26.93
C TRP A 462 12.29 -22.36 -27.44
N LYS A 463 11.45 -23.38 -27.17
CA LYS A 463 10.05 -23.37 -27.57
C LYS A 463 9.30 -22.16 -27.01
N ALA A 464 9.40 -21.92 -25.71
CA ALA A 464 8.77 -20.78 -25.04
C ALA A 464 9.42 -19.45 -25.44
N LEU A 465 10.76 -19.40 -25.53
CA LEU A 465 11.50 -18.20 -25.94
C LEU A 465 11.09 -17.73 -27.34
N ASN A 466 11.06 -18.64 -28.30
CA ASN A 466 10.65 -18.34 -29.66
C ASN A 466 9.17 -17.94 -29.70
N GLU A 467 8.28 -18.67 -29.02
CA GLU A 467 6.84 -18.34 -29.02
C GLU A 467 6.56 -16.93 -28.49
N ALA A 468 7.18 -16.55 -27.36
CA ALA A 468 6.99 -15.22 -26.78
C ALA A 468 7.43 -14.08 -27.72
N ALA A 469 8.62 -14.19 -28.34
CA ALA A 469 9.06 -13.16 -29.28
C ALA A 469 8.22 -13.12 -30.56
N GLU A 470 7.76 -14.27 -31.06
CA GLU A 470 6.91 -14.34 -32.25
C GLU A 470 5.49 -13.82 -31.99
N TYR A 471 4.97 -13.91 -30.75
CA TYR A 471 3.70 -13.28 -30.38
C TYR A 471 3.71 -11.77 -30.61
N ILE A 472 4.78 -11.06 -30.26
CA ILE A 472 4.88 -9.60 -30.44
C ILE A 472 4.76 -9.25 -31.93
N GLN A 473 5.48 -9.97 -32.80
CA GLN A 473 5.37 -9.80 -34.25
C GLN A 473 3.95 -10.10 -34.73
N TRP A 474 3.37 -11.23 -34.29
CA TRP A 474 2.02 -11.62 -34.66
C TRP A 474 0.99 -10.54 -34.29
N ALA A 475 1.10 -9.96 -33.09
CA ALA A 475 0.17 -8.95 -32.62
C ALA A 475 0.20 -7.70 -33.51
N ILE A 476 1.40 -7.25 -33.90
CA ILE A 476 1.59 -6.11 -34.81
C ILE A 476 1.10 -6.42 -36.23
N ASP A 477 1.33 -7.65 -36.73
CA ASP A 477 0.95 -8.05 -38.08
C ASP A 477 -0.55 -8.37 -38.22
N ASN A 478 -1.26 -8.58 -37.11
CA ASN A 478 -2.67 -8.97 -37.08
C ASN A 478 -3.55 -7.98 -36.28
N PRO A 479 -3.55 -6.68 -36.61
CA PRO A 479 -4.24 -5.64 -35.83
C PRO A 479 -5.76 -5.88 -35.71
N LYS A 480 -6.37 -6.59 -36.67
CA LYS A 480 -7.80 -6.96 -36.63
C LYS A 480 -8.13 -8.00 -35.55
N LEU A 481 -7.14 -8.75 -35.07
CA LEU A 481 -7.29 -9.81 -34.08
C LEU A 481 -6.71 -9.41 -32.72
N SER A 482 -5.59 -8.69 -32.72
CA SER A 482 -4.91 -8.23 -31.51
C SER A 482 -5.38 -6.87 -30.99
N PHE A 483 -6.02 -6.07 -31.86
CA PHE A 483 -6.30 -4.63 -31.66
C PHE A 483 -5.06 -3.74 -31.54
N SER A 484 -3.85 -4.28 -31.76
CA SER A 484 -2.61 -3.51 -31.75
C SER A 484 -2.55 -2.51 -32.90
N GLU A 485 -2.39 -1.22 -32.60
CA GLU A 485 -2.26 -0.16 -33.59
C GLU A 485 -0.90 0.56 -33.50
N HIS A 486 -0.60 1.41 -34.48
CA HIS A 486 0.59 2.28 -34.49
C HIS A 486 1.96 1.57 -34.43
N GLY A 487 2.01 0.25 -34.64
CA GLY A 487 3.21 -0.56 -34.42
C GLY A 487 3.49 -0.83 -32.94
N LEU A 488 2.47 -0.74 -32.09
CA LEU A 488 2.51 -0.88 -30.63
C LEU A 488 1.53 -1.96 -30.16
N LEU A 489 1.60 -2.37 -28.89
CA LEU A 489 0.77 -3.46 -28.37
C LEU A 489 -0.46 -2.96 -27.60
N TYR A 490 -1.63 -3.38 -28.06
CA TYR A 490 -2.87 -3.18 -27.31
C TYR A 490 -2.92 -4.10 -26.09
N SER A 491 -3.24 -3.55 -24.91
CA SER A 491 -3.16 -4.28 -23.65
C SER A 491 -4.47 -4.25 -22.85
N GLU A 492 -4.89 -5.42 -22.35
CA GLU A 492 -5.96 -5.58 -21.36
C GLU A 492 -5.34 -6.06 -20.05
N SER A 493 -4.64 -5.13 -19.38
CA SER A 493 -3.88 -5.35 -18.15
C SER A 493 -4.09 -4.22 -17.15
N GLU A 494 -3.54 -4.34 -15.93
CA GLU A 494 -3.53 -3.22 -14.96
C GLU A 494 -2.76 -2.00 -15.50
N GLY A 495 -1.76 -2.24 -16.36
CA GLY A 495 -0.93 -1.20 -16.98
C GLY A 495 -1.53 -0.58 -18.25
N GLY A 496 -2.54 -1.20 -18.86
CA GLY A 496 -3.11 -0.80 -20.15
C GLY A 496 -4.61 -0.50 -20.15
N MET A 497 -5.46 -1.27 -19.47
CA MET A 497 -6.91 -1.06 -19.42
C MET A 497 -7.56 -0.69 -20.78
N GLN A 498 -7.19 -1.40 -21.86
CA GLN A 498 -7.63 -1.21 -23.27
C GLN A 498 -6.94 -0.12 -24.10
N ILE A 499 -5.69 0.21 -23.81
CA ILE A 499 -4.91 1.13 -24.65
C ILE A 499 -3.53 0.54 -24.98
N GLU A 500 -2.90 1.07 -26.02
CA GLU A 500 -1.45 1.03 -26.16
C GLU A 500 -0.84 1.88 -25.03
N SER A 501 -0.09 1.24 -24.15
CA SER A 501 0.47 1.86 -22.94
C SER A 501 1.99 1.80 -22.95
N LEU A 502 2.62 2.94 -22.69
CA LEU A 502 4.09 3.03 -22.56
C LEU A 502 4.61 2.02 -21.53
N TYR A 503 3.87 1.83 -20.44
CA TYR A 503 4.26 0.91 -19.38
C TYR A 503 4.26 -0.56 -19.86
N CYS A 504 3.34 -0.93 -20.75
CA CYS A 504 3.22 -2.28 -21.30
C CYS A 504 4.21 -2.56 -22.44
N ASP A 505 4.47 -1.56 -23.29
CA ASP A 505 5.35 -1.75 -24.46
C ASP A 505 6.84 -1.77 -24.10
N ILE A 506 7.28 -0.96 -23.13
CA ILE A 506 8.68 -0.85 -22.74
C ILE A 506 9.31 -2.20 -22.32
N PRO A 507 8.71 -3.01 -21.42
CA PRO A 507 9.29 -4.29 -21.05
C PRO A 507 9.30 -5.28 -22.24
N CYS A 508 8.33 -5.21 -23.16
CA CYS A 508 8.36 -6.00 -24.40
C CYS A 508 9.52 -5.58 -25.33
N TYR A 509 9.76 -4.28 -25.48
CA TYR A 509 10.90 -3.75 -26.24
C TYR A 509 12.24 -4.28 -25.68
N TYR A 510 12.46 -4.18 -24.38
CA TYR A 510 13.68 -4.72 -23.76
C TYR A 510 13.74 -6.25 -23.83
N GLY A 511 12.59 -6.94 -23.69
CA GLY A 511 12.48 -8.38 -23.86
C GLY A 511 12.96 -8.86 -25.23
N LEU A 512 12.58 -8.15 -26.31
CA LEU A 512 13.06 -8.47 -27.66
C LEU A 512 14.58 -8.31 -27.80
N LEU A 513 15.14 -7.24 -27.26
CA LEU A 513 16.60 -7.03 -27.26
C LEU A 513 17.34 -8.13 -26.50
N ALA A 514 16.80 -8.52 -25.34
CA ALA A 514 17.34 -9.61 -24.54
C ALA A 514 17.28 -10.96 -25.29
N TYR A 515 16.13 -11.28 -25.88
CA TYR A 515 15.94 -12.55 -26.59
C TYR A 515 16.75 -12.61 -27.89
N ALA A 516 16.96 -11.49 -28.57
CA ALA A 516 17.86 -11.43 -29.72
C ALA A 516 19.29 -11.82 -29.32
N LYS A 517 19.79 -11.34 -28.16
CA LYS A 517 21.11 -11.73 -27.62
C LYS A 517 21.17 -13.20 -27.24
N MET A 518 20.10 -13.74 -26.67
CA MET A 518 20.02 -15.17 -26.33
C MET A 518 20.01 -16.04 -27.61
N ALA A 519 19.21 -15.67 -28.60
CA ALA A 519 19.17 -16.34 -29.90
C ALA A 519 20.55 -16.34 -30.57
N GLU A 520 21.23 -15.19 -30.59
CA GLU A 520 22.59 -15.07 -31.12
C GLU A 520 23.57 -15.98 -30.37
N ALA A 521 23.52 -15.98 -29.03
CA ALA A 521 24.39 -16.83 -28.20
C ALA A 521 24.19 -18.34 -28.47
N ALA A 522 22.99 -18.77 -28.84
CA ALA A 522 22.68 -20.16 -29.18
C ALA A 522 22.85 -20.51 -30.67
N GLY A 523 23.21 -19.54 -31.52
CA GLY A 523 23.41 -19.73 -32.96
C GLY A 523 22.14 -19.60 -33.82
N TYR A 524 21.04 -19.07 -33.26
CA TYR A 524 19.81 -18.77 -34.00
C TYR A 524 19.88 -17.38 -34.67
N THR A 525 20.89 -17.15 -35.50
CA THR A 525 21.23 -15.82 -36.05
C THR A 525 20.09 -15.15 -36.81
N GLU A 526 19.34 -15.89 -37.64
CA GLU A 526 18.20 -15.33 -38.39
C GLU A 526 17.09 -14.81 -37.44
N LYS A 527 16.86 -15.51 -36.32
CA LYS A 527 15.90 -15.07 -35.30
C LYS A 527 16.41 -13.83 -34.57
N ALA A 528 17.69 -13.80 -34.21
CA ALA A 528 18.31 -12.65 -33.58
C ALA A 528 18.20 -11.39 -34.46
N GLU A 529 18.50 -11.50 -35.76
CA GLU A 529 18.36 -10.40 -36.72
C GLU A 529 16.91 -9.93 -36.86
N LYS A 530 15.96 -10.87 -36.95
CA LYS A 530 14.52 -10.56 -37.01
C LYS A 530 14.07 -9.79 -35.76
N TRP A 531 14.40 -10.28 -34.56
CA TRP A 531 13.96 -9.67 -33.32
C TRP A 531 14.65 -8.33 -33.02
N ASN A 532 15.92 -8.17 -33.41
CA ASN A 532 16.60 -6.87 -33.39
C ASN A 532 15.91 -5.86 -34.31
N LYS A 533 15.52 -6.27 -35.52
CA LYS A 533 14.77 -5.42 -36.44
C LYS A 533 13.41 -5.04 -35.86
N LEU A 534 12.68 -6.01 -35.29
CA LEU A 534 11.39 -5.76 -34.64
C LEU A 534 11.55 -4.78 -33.48
N ALA A 535 12.54 -4.96 -32.60
CA ALA A 535 12.82 -4.04 -31.51
C ALA A 535 13.12 -2.61 -32.01
N ALA A 536 13.89 -2.47 -33.09
CA ALA A 536 14.20 -1.16 -33.66
C ALA A 536 12.96 -0.46 -34.26
N ASP A 537 12.07 -1.21 -34.92
CA ASP A 537 10.83 -0.67 -35.46
C ASP A 537 9.81 -0.35 -34.34
N PHE A 538 9.81 -1.15 -33.26
CA PHE A 538 9.02 -0.91 -32.06
C PHE A 538 9.48 0.34 -31.29
N GLN A 539 10.80 0.54 -31.14
CA GLN A 539 11.38 1.74 -30.53
C GLN A 539 10.95 3.02 -31.26
N LYS A 540 10.96 3.03 -32.60
CA LYS A 540 10.51 4.19 -33.39
C LYS A 540 9.04 4.51 -33.10
N SER A 541 8.20 3.50 -32.99
CA SER A 541 6.77 3.66 -32.68
C SER A 541 6.58 4.26 -31.29
N ILE A 542 7.35 3.79 -30.29
CA ILE A 542 7.37 4.34 -28.93
C ILE A 542 7.76 5.83 -28.94
N GLU A 543 8.78 6.19 -29.72
CA GLU A 543 9.27 7.57 -29.82
C GLU A 543 8.30 8.54 -30.50
N VAL A 544 7.38 8.03 -31.32
CA VAL A 544 6.38 8.83 -32.03
C VAL A 544 5.09 8.96 -31.23
N TYR A 545 4.62 7.87 -30.64
CA TYR A 545 3.26 7.82 -30.09
C TYR A 545 3.14 8.34 -28.65
N TYR A 546 4.10 8.00 -27.79
CA TYR A 546 3.99 8.25 -26.35
C TYR A 546 4.42 9.65 -25.86
N PRO A 547 5.27 10.42 -26.53
CA PRO A 547 5.63 11.75 -26.04
C PRO A 547 4.52 12.79 -26.20
N VAL A 548 4.52 13.79 -25.32
CA VAL A 548 3.68 14.99 -25.41
C VAL A 548 4.46 16.24 -25.01
N GLU A 549 4.11 17.40 -25.57
CA GLU A 549 4.70 18.68 -25.19
C GLU A 549 3.87 19.36 -24.10
N PHE A 550 4.47 19.65 -22.94
CA PHE A 550 3.81 20.29 -21.80
C PHE A 550 4.43 21.64 -21.48
N LYS A 551 3.61 22.71 -21.39
CA LYS A 551 4.07 24.12 -21.35
C LYS A 551 5.20 24.45 -20.36
N LYS A 552 5.25 23.79 -19.20
CA LYS A 552 6.27 24.00 -18.15
C LYS A 552 7.44 23.02 -18.23
N TRP A 553 7.20 21.79 -18.69
CA TRP A 553 8.13 20.67 -18.56
C TRP A 553 8.71 20.23 -19.91
N GLY A 554 8.28 20.86 -21.00
CA GLY A 554 8.68 20.54 -22.37
C GLY A 554 8.19 19.16 -22.80
N ASN A 555 8.99 18.50 -23.63
CA ASN A 555 8.74 17.13 -24.08
C ASN A 555 8.86 16.13 -22.92
N ILE A 556 7.74 15.51 -22.55
CA ILE A 556 7.64 14.46 -21.53
C ILE A 556 6.99 13.20 -22.12
N TRP A 557 7.03 12.09 -21.39
CA TRP A 557 6.16 10.96 -21.69
C TRP A 557 4.73 11.31 -21.30
N ASP A 558 3.75 11.01 -22.16
CA ASP A 558 2.36 11.37 -21.95
C ASP A 558 1.75 10.56 -20.78
N PRO A 559 1.40 11.22 -19.66
CA PRO A 559 0.77 10.55 -18.52
C PRO A 559 -0.64 10.01 -18.80
N ALA A 560 -1.25 10.39 -19.94
CA ALA A 560 -2.52 9.85 -20.40
C ALA A 560 -2.38 8.58 -21.26
N LYS A 561 -1.17 8.27 -21.75
CA LYS A 561 -0.86 7.09 -22.58
C LYS A 561 0.01 6.06 -21.86
N THR A 562 -0.20 5.96 -20.56
CA THR A 562 0.45 4.99 -19.69
C THR A 562 -0.58 4.42 -18.73
N ALA A 563 -0.15 3.58 -17.79
CA ALA A 563 -1.00 3.05 -16.75
C ALA A 563 -1.75 4.20 -16.03
N ASN A 564 -3.08 4.13 -15.99
CA ASN A 564 -3.95 5.15 -15.37
C ASN A 564 -3.95 5.02 -13.83
N TRP A 565 -2.78 4.78 -13.25
CA TRP A 565 -2.57 4.70 -11.82
C TRP A 565 -2.57 6.09 -11.18
N SER A 566 -2.81 6.12 -9.87
CA SER A 566 -3.14 7.35 -9.16
C SER A 566 -2.01 8.38 -9.14
N CYS A 567 -0.74 7.97 -9.24
CA CYS A 567 0.41 8.87 -9.22
C CYS A 567 1.02 9.10 -10.61
N ARG A 568 0.42 8.54 -11.68
CA ARG A 568 0.90 8.64 -13.09
C ARG A 568 2.33 8.11 -13.28
N GLU A 569 2.78 7.22 -12.42
CA GLU A 569 4.13 6.70 -12.31
C GLU A 569 4.59 5.84 -13.50
N GLY A 570 3.66 5.37 -14.35
CA GLY A 570 3.98 4.53 -15.51
C GLY A 570 4.89 5.21 -16.55
N VAL A 571 5.04 6.54 -16.50
CA VAL A 571 6.00 7.30 -17.31
C VAL A 571 7.47 6.98 -16.96
N MET A 572 7.73 6.33 -15.84
CA MET A 572 9.08 5.91 -15.41
C MET A 572 9.53 4.58 -16.01
N ALA A 573 8.63 3.87 -16.73
CA ALA A 573 8.88 2.58 -17.37
C ALA A 573 10.24 2.44 -18.08
N PRO A 574 10.72 3.43 -18.88
CA PRO A 574 12.00 3.30 -19.58
C PRO A 574 13.20 3.00 -18.67
N VAL A 575 13.22 3.58 -17.46
CA VAL A 575 14.33 3.43 -16.51
C VAL A 575 14.12 2.20 -15.62
N ILE A 576 12.91 2.01 -15.09
CA ILE A 576 12.62 0.91 -14.13
C ILE A 576 12.68 -0.49 -14.75
N PHE A 577 12.49 -0.62 -16.07
CA PHE A 577 12.68 -1.89 -16.79
C PHE A 577 14.00 -1.93 -17.56
N GLY A 578 14.54 -0.77 -17.95
CA GLY A 578 15.81 -0.70 -18.66
C GLY A 578 16.98 -1.23 -17.83
N VAL A 579 16.88 -1.11 -16.51
CA VAL A 579 17.84 -1.67 -15.56
C VAL A 579 18.02 -3.19 -15.70
N ASP A 580 16.95 -3.93 -16.01
CA ASP A 580 17.03 -5.40 -16.15
C ASP A 580 17.72 -5.82 -17.46
N MET A 581 17.79 -4.92 -18.44
CA MET A 581 18.50 -5.12 -19.71
C MET A 581 19.95 -4.62 -19.66
N TYR A 582 20.20 -3.46 -19.04
CA TYR A 582 21.47 -2.73 -19.16
C TYR A 582 22.24 -2.58 -17.84
N GLY A 583 21.66 -2.93 -16.70
CA GLY A 583 22.24 -2.74 -15.38
C GLY A 583 21.99 -1.35 -14.79
N TYR A 584 22.61 -1.08 -13.64
CA TYR A 584 22.38 0.11 -12.83
C TYR A 584 23.02 1.38 -13.40
N ASP A 585 23.91 1.26 -14.39
CA ASP A 585 24.52 2.38 -15.14
C ASP A 585 23.64 2.81 -16.33
N ILE A 586 22.33 2.90 -16.09
CA ILE A 586 21.30 2.93 -17.14
C ILE A 586 21.41 4.14 -18.09
N LYS A 587 21.84 5.30 -17.57
CA LYS A 587 22.01 6.54 -18.35
C LYS A 587 23.05 6.40 -19.47
N LYS A 588 23.99 5.46 -19.33
CA LYS A 588 25.01 5.17 -20.36
C LYS A 588 24.42 4.46 -21.59
N TYR A 589 23.35 3.70 -21.41
CA TYR A 589 22.82 2.79 -22.44
C TYR A 589 21.50 3.26 -23.05
N LEU A 590 20.70 4.04 -22.30
CA LEU A 590 19.48 4.58 -22.85
C LEU A 590 19.75 5.67 -23.90
N PRO A 591 18.86 5.81 -24.91
CA PRO A 591 18.91 6.95 -25.81
C PRO A 591 18.86 8.27 -25.02
N GLU A 592 19.72 9.24 -25.36
CA GLU A 592 19.81 10.53 -24.66
C GLU A 592 18.45 11.22 -24.55
N LYS A 593 17.66 11.20 -25.64
CA LYS A 593 16.29 11.73 -25.66
C LYS A 593 15.35 11.04 -24.66
N TRP A 594 15.52 9.75 -24.40
CA TRP A 594 14.70 9.01 -23.44
C TRP A 594 15.10 9.37 -22.00
N ILE A 595 16.39 9.58 -21.73
CA ILE A 595 16.85 10.07 -20.43
C ILE A 595 16.27 11.45 -20.13
N ASP A 596 16.47 12.42 -21.03
CA ASP A 596 15.96 13.78 -20.86
C ASP A 596 14.44 13.80 -20.63
N ARG A 597 13.70 13.02 -21.43
CA ARG A 597 12.26 12.91 -21.32
C ARG A 597 11.83 12.27 -20.00
N THR A 598 12.53 11.22 -19.56
CA THR A 598 12.21 10.53 -18.31
C THR A 598 12.51 11.40 -17.10
N GLU A 599 13.63 12.13 -17.09
CA GLU A 599 13.96 13.09 -16.02
C GLU A 599 12.90 14.18 -15.88
N ARG A 600 12.47 14.79 -16.99
CA ARG A 600 11.39 15.80 -16.99
C ARG A 600 10.04 15.20 -16.58
N SER A 601 9.75 13.98 -17.02
CA SER A 601 8.52 13.27 -16.64
C SER A 601 8.49 13.00 -15.13
N TYR A 602 9.59 12.51 -14.57
CA TYR A 602 9.78 12.29 -13.14
C TYR A 602 9.59 13.59 -12.34
N GLU A 603 10.20 14.70 -12.77
CA GLU A 603 10.01 16.01 -12.12
C GLU A 603 8.56 16.49 -12.18
N PHE A 604 7.89 16.34 -13.33
CA PHE A 604 6.48 16.67 -13.48
C PHE A 604 5.63 15.88 -12.48
N ILE A 605 5.71 14.55 -12.45
CA ILE A 605 4.84 13.73 -11.60
C ILE A 605 5.18 13.88 -10.11
N SER A 606 6.46 13.95 -9.75
CA SER A 606 6.88 14.07 -8.35
C SER A 606 6.51 15.43 -7.75
N SER A 607 6.46 16.49 -8.57
CA SER A 607 6.00 17.81 -8.14
C SER A 607 4.52 17.88 -7.74
N ASN A 608 3.72 16.88 -8.15
CA ASN A 608 2.30 16.79 -7.84
C ASN A 608 2.01 15.89 -6.62
N LEU A 609 3.02 15.25 -6.02
CA LEU A 609 2.83 14.43 -4.82
C LEU A 609 2.53 15.32 -3.61
N THR A 610 1.45 15.01 -2.90
CA THR A 610 1.01 15.72 -1.69
C THR A 610 0.61 14.71 -0.62
N PRO A 611 1.28 14.66 0.55
CA PRO A 611 2.51 15.39 0.89
C PRO A 611 3.68 15.06 -0.06
N LYS A 612 4.69 15.93 -0.10
CA LYS A 612 5.85 15.76 -0.96
C LYS A 612 6.51 14.40 -0.68
N TRP A 613 6.76 13.62 -1.73
CA TRP A 613 7.35 12.27 -1.70
C TRP A 613 6.45 11.13 -1.23
N TYR A 614 5.18 11.39 -0.93
CA TYR A 614 4.24 10.35 -0.53
C TYR A 614 3.48 9.84 -1.76
N ALA A 615 3.80 8.60 -2.16
CA ALA A 615 3.06 7.85 -3.18
C ALA A 615 2.53 6.53 -2.59
N PRO A 616 1.60 6.60 -1.61
CA PRO A 616 1.23 5.44 -0.78
C PRO A 616 0.30 4.43 -1.47
N LYS A 617 -0.22 4.76 -2.66
CA LYS A 617 -1.13 3.90 -3.42
C LYS A 617 -0.36 2.87 -4.22
N GLY A 618 -0.62 1.59 -3.98
CA GLY A 618 0.08 0.49 -4.64
C GLY A 618 1.60 0.60 -4.43
N LEU A 619 2.10 0.27 -3.23
CA LEU A 619 3.46 0.57 -2.77
C LEU A 619 4.56 0.23 -3.79
N GLY A 620 4.47 -0.92 -4.45
CA GLY A 620 5.28 -1.42 -5.56
C GLY A 620 5.26 -0.54 -6.83
N TYR A 621 4.08 -0.07 -7.24
CA TYR A 621 3.93 0.82 -8.40
C TYR A 621 4.24 2.27 -8.03
N GLY A 622 3.65 2.76 -6.95
CA GLY A 622 3.81 4.11 -6.44
C GLY A 622 5.19 4.31 -5.79
N GLN A 623 5.24 4.22 -4.46
CA GLN A 623 6.43 4.57 -3.68
C GLN A 623 7.73 3.94 -4.20
N ASN A 624 7.70 2.66 -4.58
CA ASN A 624 8.87 1.94 -5.05
C ASN A 624 9.35 2.45 -6.41
N TYR A 625 8.51 2.64 -7.44
CA TYR A 625 9.03 3.15 -8.73
C TYR A 625 9.56 4.57 -8.64
N PHE A 626 8.95 5.45 -7.82
CA PHE A 626 9.55 6.75 -7.52
C PHE A 626 10.95 6.59 -6.90
N THR A 627 11.07 5.72 -5.89
CA THR A 627 12.34 5.47 -5.20
C THR A 627 13.39 4.88 -6.14
N GLN A 628 13.04 3.84 -6.91
CA GLN A 628 13.92 3.19 -7.89
C GLN A 628 14.38 4.19 -8.94
N THR A 629 13.47 5.00 -9.49
CA THR A 629 13.80 6.02 -10.49
C THR A 629 14.73 7.08 -9.92
N ALA A 630 14.47 7.58 -8.70
CA ALA A 630 15.37 8.52 -8.04
C ALA A 630 16.78 7.94 -7.83
N LEU A 631 16.89 6.68 -7.40
CA LEU A 631 18.16 5.97 -7.26
C LEU A 631 18.87 5.83 -8.61
N LEU A 632 18.17 5.38 -9.66
CA LEU A 632 18.74 5.11 -10.98
C LEU A 632 19.13 6.38 -11.75
N LEU A 633 18.45 7.50 -11.48
CA LEU A 633 18.79 8.83 -12.02
C LEU A 633 19.80 9.61 -11.17
N ASP A 634 20.31 8.99 -10.09
CA ASP A 634 21.25 9.60 -9.14
C ASP A 634 20.72 10.90 -8.49
N ARG A 635 19.41 10.94 -8.22
CA ARG A 635 18.70 12.02 -7.52
C ARG A 635 18.67 11.71 -6.03
N MET A 636 19.83 11.79 -5.38
CA MET A 636 20.05 11.24 -4.04
C MET A 636 19.35 11.99 -2.91
N GLN A 637 19.03 13.28 -3.08
CA GLN A 637 18.20 14.03 -2.13
C GLN A 637 16.75 13.53 -2.17
N ASP A 638 16.24 13.28 -3.39
CA ASP A 638 14.90 12.74 -3.59
C ASP A 638 14.85 11.27 -3.09
N ALA A 639 15.86 10.46 -3.44
CA ALA A 639 15.97 9.06 -3.04
C ALA A 639 16.01 8.90 -1.52
N GLU A 640 16.76 9.75 -0.80
CA GLU A 640 16.76 9.73 0.67
C GLU A 640 15.36 9.98 1.24
N SER A 641 14.66 10.99 0.74
CA SER A 641 13.32 11.34 1.20
C SER A 641 12.32 10.20 0.91
N LEU A 642 12.36 9.64 -0.29
CA LEU A 642 11.51 8.54 -0.73
C LEU A 642 11.78 7.24 0.05
N LEU A 643 13.04 6.94 0.38
CA LEU A 643 13.42 5.80 1.22
C LEU A 643 12.92 5.96 2.66
N ASN A 644 12.98 7.17 3.23
CA ASN A 644 12.43 7.44 4.56
C ASN A 644 10.91 7.20 4.59
N VAL A 645 10.19 7.63 3.55
CA VAL A 645 8.75 7.37 3.41
C VAL A 645 8.46 5.88 3.23
N LEU A 646 9.24 5.18 2.39
CA LEU A 646 9.11 3.73 2.21
C LEU A 646 9.30 2.97 3.54
N ALA A 647 10.30 3.35 4.33
CA ALA A 647 10.55 2.78 5.66
C ALA A 647 9.32 2.96 6.57
N ARG A 648 8.75 4.17 6.59
CA ARG A 648 7.54 4.49 7.37
C ARG A 648 6.37 3.59 6.98
N PHE A 649 6.03 3.50 5.69
CA PHE A 649 4.91 2.68 5.22
C PHE A 649 5.07 1.18 5.54
N CYS A 650 6.30 0.68 5.57
CA CYS A 650 6.57 -0.71 5.92
C CYS A 650 6.55 -0.99 7.43
N PHE A 651 6.62 0.04 8.27
CA PHE A 651 6.77 -0.12 9.72
C PHE A 651 5.44 0.00 10.49
N ALA A 652 5.07 -1.06 11.19
CA ALA A 652 3.95 -1.11 12.13
C ALA A 652 4.39 -1.82 13.43
N PRO A 653 4.97 -1.10 14.41
CA PRO A 653 5.68 -1.72 15.57
C PRO A 653 4.80 -2.59 16.48
N ARG A 654 3.48 -2.41 16.36
CA ARG A 654 2.47 -3.08 17.20
C ARG A 654 1.80 -4.26 16.49
N HIS A 655 2.17 -4.54 15.25
CA HIS A 655 1.73 -5.71 14.50
C HIS A 655 2.69 -6.90 14.67
N ASP A 656 2.20 -8.12 14.47
CA ASP A 656 3.02 -9.34 14.54
C ASP A 656 4.02 -9.45 13.37
N ASN A 657 3.69 -8.82 12.23
CA ASN A 657 4.58 -8.67 11.08
C ASN A 657 4.95 -7.19 10.92
N PRO A 658 5.85 -6.64 11.76
CA PRO A 658 6.03 -5.20 11.89
C PRO A 658 6.84 -4.56 10.77
N PHE A 659 7.56 -5.33 9.96
CA PHE A 659 8.39 -4.82 8.86
C PHE A 659 7.90 -5.22 7.47
N ARG A 660 6.79 -5.97 7.36
CA ARG A 660 6.23 -6.41 6.08
C ARG A 660 5.69 -5.24 5.27
N ALA A 661 6.02 -5.23 3.98
CA ALA A 661 5.50 -4.27 3.02
C ALA A 661 3.97 -4.50 2.82
N PRO A 662 3.13 -3.47 3.01
CA PRO A 662 1.70 -3.56 2.69
C PRO A 662 1.45 -3.37 1.19
N GLU A 663 0.23 -3.65 0.74
CA GLU A 663 -0.18 -3.34 -0.63
C GLU A 663 -0.23 -1.84 -0.89
N GLY A 664 -0.65 -1.06 0.11
CA GLY A 664 -0.58 0.39 0.11
C GLY A 664 -0.62 0.96 1.53
N ALA A 665 -0.75 2.27 1.64
CA ALA A 665 -0.91 2.96 2.91
C ALA A 665 -1.96 4.08 2.81
N ALA A 666 -2.59 4.41 3.93
CA ALA A 666 -3.36 5.64 4.08
C ALA A 666 -2.66 6.54 5.10
N THR A 667 -2.61 7.83 4.82
CA THR A 667 -1.96 8.83 5.68
C THR A 667 -2.76 10.12 5.74
N ASN A 668 -2.59 10.90 6.80
CA ASN A 668 -3.08 12.28 6.79
C ASN A 668 -2.34 13.11 5.74
N GLY A 669 -2.96 14.21 5.29
CA GLY A 669 -2.42 15.13 4.29
C GLY A 669 -1.13 15.84 4.72
N ASP A 670 -0.80 15.79 6.01
CA ASP A 670 0.47 16.28 6.59
C ASP A 670 1.52 15.18 6.81
N GLY A 671 1.17 13.90 6.62
CA GLY A 671 2.07 12.76 6.83
C GLY A 671 2.30 12.38 8.30
N SER A 672 1.60 12.99 9.26
CA SER A 672 1.84 12.82 10.72
C SER A 672 1.48 11.43 11.26
N VAL A 673 0.54 10.76 10.60
CA VAL A 673 0.04 9.43 10.95
C VAL A 673 -0.19 8.63 9.68
N TRP A 674 0.07 7.33 9.75
CA TRP A 674 -0.22 6.42 8.65
C TRP A 674 -0.64 5.04 9.16
N ARG A 675 -1.30 4.31 8.25
CA ARG A 675 -1.72 2.93 8.44
C ARG A 675 -1.56 2.15 7.14
N ARG A 676 -1.45 0.83 7.27
CA ARG A 676 -1.39 -0.09 6.14
C ARG A 676 -2.74 -0.21 5.44
N TRP A 677 -2.71 -0.58 4.17
CA TRP A 677 -3.88 -0.84 3.33
C TRP A 677 -3.65 -2.06 2.44
N GLY A 678 -4.72 -2.78 2.14
CA GLY A 678 -4.76 -3.94 1.24
C GLY A 678 -4.09 -5.19 1.80
N ASP A 679 -3.70 -6.09 0.89
CA ASP A 679 -3.12 -7.39 1.19
C ASP A 679 -1.68 -7.28 1.75
N LEU A 680 -1.51 -7.60 3.04
CA LEU A 680 -0.22 -7.56 3.73
C LEU A 680 0.66 -8.75 3.31
N GLY A 681 1.48 -8.52 2.30
CA GLY A 681 2.32 -9.54 1.67
C GLY A 681 1.86 -9.93 0.28
N ASN A 682 1.12 -9.05 -0.41
CA ASN A 682 0.96 -9.07 -1.85
C ASN A 682 2.34 -9.05 -2.53
N LEU A 683 2.58 -10.00 -3.43
CA LEU A 683 3.90 -10.27 -3.97
C LEU A 683 4.38 -9.13 -4.85
N MET A 684 3.55 -8.50 -5.67
CA MET A 684 3.98 -7.36 -6.50
C MET A 684 4.57 -6.23 -5.64
N GLN A 685 3.87 -5.91 -4.55
CA GLN A 685 4.20 -4.77 -3.71
C GLN A 685 5.42 -5.06 -2.84
N MET A 686 5.44 -6.25 -2.24
CA MET A 686 6.53 -6.77 -1.43
C MET A 686 7.82 -6.97 -2.23
N ASN A 687 7.73 -7.61 -3.39
CA ASN A 687 8.86 -7.81 -4.27
C ASN A 687 9.40 -6.48 -4.79
N GLY A 688 8.52 -5.53 -5.15
CA GLY A 688 8.90 -4.18 -5.53
C GLY A 688 9.76 -3.51 -4.45
N THR A 689 9.40 -3.68 -3.17
CA THR A 689 10.20 -3.18 -2.04
C THR A 689 11.56 -3.87 -1.94
N VAL A 690 11.63 -5.20 -2.00
CA VAL A 690 12.91 -5.92 -1.97
C VAL A 690 13.81 -5.47 -3.12
N TYR A 691 13.25 -5.40 -4.34
CA TYR A 691 13.98 -4.97 -5.54
C TYR A 691 14.53 -3.54 -5.39
N THR A 692 13.75 -2.59 -4.87
CA THR A 692 14.23 -1.24 -4.55
C THR A 692 15.45 -1.27 -3.62
N LEU A 693 15.43 -2.11 -2.59
CA LEU A 693 16.54 -2.23 -1.63
C LEU A 693 17.79 -2.88 -2.25
N LEU A 694 17.65 -3.71 -3.29
CA LEU A 694 18.78 -4.30 -4.02
C LEU A 694 19.53 -3.29 -4.91
N ILE A 695 18.89 -2.17 -5.28
CA ILE A 695 19.54 -1.09 -6.04
C ILE A 695 20.56 -0.33 -5.17
N ILE A 696 20.33 -0.26 -3.85
CA ILE A 696 21.11 0.59 -2.93
C ILE A 696 22.58 0.14 -2.79
N PRO A 697 22.90 -1.15 -2.54
CA PRO A 697 24.28 -1.62 -2.59
C PRO A 697 24.95 -1.42 -3.96
N GLY A 698 24.15 -1.37 -5.03
CA GLY A 698 24.63 -1.07 -6.37
C GLY A 698 25.49 -2.16 -6.99
N VAL A 699 25.22 -3.43 -6.67
CA VAL A 699 25.90 -4.57 -7.27
C VAL A 699 25.29 -4.88 -8.63
N ASP A 700 26.01 -4.55 -9.71
CA ASP A 700 25.56 -4.71 -11.09
C ASP A 700 26.48 -5.67 -11.84
N ASP A 701 25.95 -6.86 -12.14
CA ASP A 701 26.61 -7.94 -12.88
C ASP A 701 25.83 -8.32 -14.16
N ILE A 702 25.06 -7.39 -14.73
CA ILE A 702 24.36 -7.62 -16.01
C ILE A 702 25.36 -7.87 -17.15
N ASP A 703 26.47 -7.14 -17.18
CA ASP A 703 27.62 -7.47 -18.03
C ASP A 703 28.50 -8.48 -17.31
N VAL A 704 28.38 -9.75 -17.71
CA VAL A 704 29.18 -10.86 -17.14
C VAL A 704 30.69 -10.65 -17.28
N ASN A 705 31.15 -9.77 -18.18
CA ASN A 705 32.56 -9.46 -18.37
C ASN A 705 33.05 -8.28 -17.53
N CYS A 706 32.16 -7.55 -16.86
CA CYS A 706 32.50 -6.36 -16.10
C CYS A 706 31.58 -6.21 -14.89
N LEU A 707 32.06 -6.57 -13.71
CA LEU A 707 31.34 -6.28 -12.47
C LEU A 707 31.41 -4.79 -12.19
N LYS A 708 30.26 -4.15 -11.99
CA LYS A 708 30.16 -2.76 -11.54
C LYS A 708 29.63 -2.71 -10.11
N LEU A 709 30.28 -1.92 -9.27
CA LEU A 709 29.82 -1.61 -7.91
C LEU A 709 29.52 -0.12 -7.82
N MET A 710 28.26 0.23 -7.63
CA MET A 710 27.75 1.60 -7.67
C MET A 710 26.86 1.92 -6.45
N PRO A 711 27.39 1.89 -5.20
CA PRO A 711 26.57 2.12 -4.02
C PRO A 711 25.86 3.48 -4.08
N ARG A 712 24.57 3.48 -3.77
CA ARG A 712 23.69 4.67 -3.74
C ARG A 712 23.21 4.93 -2.33
N MET A 713 24.17 5.11 -1.43
CA MET A 713 23.88 5.35 -0.01
C MET A 713 23.30 6.76 0.19
N PRO A 714 22.14 6.91 0.85
CA PRO A 714 21.62 8.21 1.27
C PRO A 714 22.63 9.00 2.11
N TYR A 715 22.57 10.34 2.06
CA TYR A 715 23.53 11.21 2.73
C TYR A 715 23.49 11.08 4.25
N ASN A 716 22.33 10.78 4.83
CA ASN A 716 22.16 10.61 6.27
C ASN A 716 22.49 9.21 6.79
N TRP A 717 22.90 8.29 5.92
CA TRP A 717 23.35 6.97 6.32
C TRP A 717 24.88 6.95 6.54
N SER A 718 25.32 6.02 7.38
CA SER A 718 26.73 5.83 7.72
C SER A 718 27.33 4.61 7.03
N SER A 719 26.52 3.59 6.69
CA SER A 719 27.01 2.40 5.99
C SER A 719 25.94 1.64 5.21
N VAL A 720 26.38 1.03 4.11
CA VAL A 720 25.68 -0.06 3.40
C VAL A 720 26.62 -1.26 3.36
N ALA A 721 26.15 -2.41 3.81
CA ALA A 721 26.92 -3.66 3.82
C ALA A 721 26.15 -4.80 3.16
N ILE A 722 26.88 -5.64 2.43
CA ILE A 722 26.41 -6.92 1.92
C ILE A 722 27.35 -8.04 2.36
N GLN A 723 26.80 -9.22 2.62
CA GLN A 723 27.54 -10.42 2.95
C GLN A 723 27.00 -11.59 2.13
N ASP A 724 27.93 -12.41 1.62
CA ASP A 724 27.64 -13.58 0.80
C ASP A 724 26.78 -13.23 -0.42
N TYR A 725 27.06 -12.09 -1.07
CA TYR A 725 26.23 -11.60 -2.18
C TYR A 725 26.64 -12.25 -3.50
N PRO A 726 25.72 -12.93 -4.21
CA PRO A 726 26.03 -13.67 -5.43
C PRO A 726 26.22 -12.73 -6.62
N VAL A 727 27.34 -12.87 -7.31
CA VAL A 727 27.67 -12.12 -8.52
C VAL A 727 28.20 -13.03 -9.61
N MET A 728 27.71 -12.81 -10.84
CA MET A 728 28.30 -13.38 -12.04
C MET A 728 29.50 -12.53 -12.44
N THR A 729 30.65 -13.15 -12.61
CA THR A 729 31.88 -12.46 -13.01
C THR A 729 32.63 -13.25 -14.06
N PHE A 730 33.56 -12.60 -14.76
CA PHE A 730 34.51 -13.26 -15.63
C PHE A 730 35.84 -13.36 -14.91
N ALA A 731 36.24 -14.58 -14.56
CA ALA A 731 37.51 -14.85 -13.89
C ALA A 731 38.25 -15.98 -14.60
N SER A 732 39.56 -15.79 -14.81
CA SER A 732 40.44 -16.80 -15.42
C SER A 732 39.96 -17.32 -16.78
N GLY A 733 39.34 -16.47 -17.60
CA GLY A 733 38.86 -16.83 -18.94
C GLY A 733 37.49 -17.52 -18.97
N GLN A 734 36.81 -17.65 -17.83
CA GLN A 734 35.50 -18.29 -17.72
C GLN A 734 34.52 -17.41 -16.94
N LYS A 735 33.23 -17.52 -17.29
CA LYS A 735 32.14 -16.93 -16.51
C LYS A 735 31.90 -17.79 -15.28
N LYS A 736 31.79 -17.16 -14.11
CA LYS A 736 31.70 -17.86 -12.84
C LYS A 736 30.79 -17.11 -11.88
N LEU A 737 29.89 -17.84 -11.22
CA LEU A 737 29.17 -17.35 -10.05
C LEU A 737 30.11 -17.38 -8.84
N THR A 738 30.26 -16.24 -8.16
CA THR A 738 31.02 -16.11 -6.91
C THR A 738 30.22 -15.29 -5.90
N HIS A 739 30.69 -15.24 -4.65
CA HIS A 739 30.03 -14.49 -3.58
C HIS A 739 30.97 -13.43 -3.04
N ILE A 740 30.47 -12.20 -2.89
CA ILE A 740 31.27 -11.06 -2.41
C ILE A 740 30.74 -10.55 -1.07
N ASN A 741 31.66 -10.00 -0.28
CA ASN A 741 31.36 -9.19 0.89
C ASN A 741 31.78 -7.76 0.59
N MET A 742 30.91 -6.80 0.83
CA MET A 742 31.24 -5.38 0.67
C MET A 742 30.72 -4.60 1.86
N THR A 743 31.53 -3.69 2.41
CA THR A 743 31.05 -2.67 3.32
C THR A 743 31.46 -1.29 2.82
N TYR A 744 30.47 -0.48 2.50
CA TYR A 744 30.61 0.91 2.11
C TYR A 744 30.28 1.81 3.30
N ARG A 745 31.12 2.81 3.57
CA ARG A 745 31.00 3.70 4.74
C ARG A 745 31.23 5.16 4.39
N ALA A 746 30.53 6.03 5.10
CA ALA A 746 30.77 7.48 5.10
C ALA A 746 31.18 7.95 6.49
N VAL A 747 32.22 8.77 6.55
CA VAL A 747 32.67 9.49 7.76
C VAL A 747 32.56 10.98 7.46
N LYS A 748 31.45 11.58 7.91
CA LYS A 748 31.06 12.95 7.55
C LYS A 748 32.06 13.98 8.05
N GLU A 749 32.60 13.78 9.25
CA GLU A 749 33.55 14.69 9.93
C GLU A 749 34.85 14.87 9.13
N THR A 750 35.18 13.90 8.27
CA THR A 750 36.41 13.89 7.49
C THR A 750 36.17 13.85 5.99
N ASN A 751 34.92 14.08 5.53
CA ASN A 751 34.54 14.02 4.12
C ASN A 751 35.14 12.79 3.41
N THR A 752 34.99 11.64 4.07
CA THR A 752 35.63 10.39 3.65
C THR A 752 34.57 9.34 3.31
N LEU A 753 34.75 8.70 2.16
CA LEU A 753 34.01 7.51 1.74
C LEU A 753 35.00 6.34 1.70
N SER A 754 34.61 5.17 2.21
CA SER A 754 35.43 3.97 2.12
C SER A 754 34.64 2.74 1.71
N MET A 755 35.30 1.83 0.98
CA MET A 755 34.75 0.55 0.58
C MET A 755 35.75 -0.55 0.91
N ASP A 756 35.32 -1.50 1.73
CA ASP A 756 36.02 -2.78 1.92
C ASP A 756 35.30 -3.83 1.08
N LEU A 757 35.96 -4.37 0.06
CA LEU A 757 35.46 -5.43 -0.80
C LEU A 757 36.31 -6.69 -0.60
N THR A 758 35.67 -7.82 -0.38
CA THR A 758 36.33 -9.14 -0.29
C THR A 758 35.61 -10.14 -1.19
N ALA A 759 36.40 -10.95 -1.90
CA ALA A 759 35.93 -12.04 -2.74
C ALA A 759 36.80 -13.29 -2.55
N PRO A 760 36.27 -14.52 -2.74
CA PRO A 760 37.05 -15.76 -2.69
C PRO A 760 38.22 -15.79 -3.68
N GLU A 761 38.08 -15.09 -4.80
CA GLU A 761 39.04 -14.98 -5.89
C GLU A 761 39.11 -13.53 -6.39
N PRO A 762 40.24 -13.09 -6.98
CA PRO A 762 40.32 -11.76 -7.60
C PRO A 762 39.28 -11.58 -8.71
N ILE A 763 38.56 -10.47 -8.65
CA ILE A 763 37.53 -10.09 -9.64
C ILE A 763 38.18 -9.30 -10.77
N TYR A 764 38.19 -9.84 -11.99
CA TYR A 764 38.75 -9.13 -13.15
C TYR A 764 37.77 -8.09 -13.71
N ASN A 765 38.32 -7.05 -14.34
CA ASN A 765 37.56 -5.99 -15.00
C ASN A 765 36.47 -5.37 -14.09
N LEU A 766 36.87 -4.98 -12.89
CA LEU A 766 36.01 -4.38 -11.88
C LEU A 766 35.93 -2.86 -12.08
N LYS A 767 34.72 -2.30 -12.06
CA LYS A 767 34.49 -0.85 -12.02
C LYS A 767 33.75 -0.47 -10.75
N ILE A 768 34.22 0.58 -10.09
CA ILE A 768 33.64 1.05 -8.84
C ILE A 768 33.29 2.53 -8.99
N ARG A 769 32.07 2.91 -8.63
CA ARG A 769 31.63 4.30 -8.56
C ARG A 769 31.41 4.69 -7.10
N LEU A 770 32.28 5.54 -6.57
CA LEU A 770 32.17 6.05 -5.20
C LEU A 770 31.37 7.36 -5.17
N GLY A 771 30.46 7.46 -4.20
CA GLY A 771 29.57 8.59 -3.98
C GLY A 771 28.34 8.18 -3.15
N PRO A 772 27.30 9.01 -3.08
CA PRO A 772 27.22 10.37 -3.62
C PRO A 772 28.11 11.35 -2.86
N MET A 773 28.68 12.31 -3.58
CA MET A 773 29.35 13.50 -3.02
C MET A 773 28.54 14.76 -3.35
N PRO A 774 28.59 15.80 -2.50
CA PRO A 774 27.97 17.10 -2.80
C PRO A 774 28.48 17.72 -4.11
N LYS A 775 27.66 18.52 -4.81
CA LYS A 775 28.07 19.17 -6.07
C LYS A 775 29.19 20.21 -5.90
N ASN A 776 29.33 20.79 -4.72
CA ASN A 776 30.34 21.82 -4.44
C ASN A 776 31.74 21.25 -4.14
N ILE A 777 32.01 19.96 -4.40
CA ILE A 777 33.38 19.43 -4.29
C ILE A 777 34.33 20.05 -5.33
N ILE A 778 35.56 20.31 -4.88
CA ILE A 778 36.66 20.92 -5.65
C ILE A 778 37.66 19.85 -6.10
N SER A 779 37.94 18.89 -5.22
CA SER A 779 38.96 17.87 -5.45
C SER A 779 38.59 16.55 -4.77
N THR A 780 39.08 15.45 -5.34
CA THR A 780 39.02 14.09 -4.79
C THR A 780 40.42 13.51 -4.71
N ALA A 781 40.64 12.64 -3.73
CA ALA A 781 41.85 11.84 -3.62
C ALA A 781 41.48 10.41 -3.24
N VAL A 782 41.67 9.48 -4.17
CA VAL A 782 41.35 8.06 -4.01
C VAL A 782 42.60 7.24 -3.74
N ARG A 783 42.53 6.36 -2.74
CA ARG A 783 43.55 5.35 -2.44
C ARG A 783 42.96 3.95 -2.56
N LEU A 784 43.63 3.08 -3.28
CA LEU A 784 43.39 1.64 -3.32
C LEU A 784 44.49 0.92 -2.55
N ASN A 785 44.13 0.26 -1.45
CA ASN A 785 45.08 -0.44 -0.57
C ASN A 785 46.27 0.44 -0.16
N GLY A 786 45.99 1.71 0.13
CA GLY A 786 46.98 2.73 0.53
C GLY A 786 47.63 3.50 -0.63
N THR A 787 47.64 2.94 -1.84
CA THR A 787 48.24 3.55 -3.03
C THR A 787 47.29 4.53 -3.70
N VAL A 788 47.77 5.74 -4.01
CA VAL A 788 46.99 6.75 -4.73
C VAL A 788 46.71 6.26 -6.15
N ILE A 789 45.46 6.34 -6.58
CA ILE A 789 45.03 5.97 -7.92
C ILE A 789 44.26 7.13 -8.57
N LYS A 790 44.20 7.12 -9.90
CA LYS A 790 43.39 8.08 -10.66
C LYS A 790 41.93 7.67 -10.59
N ASP A 791 41.07 8.65 -10.40
CA ASP A 791 39.64 8.55 -10.59
C ASP A 791 39.14 9.46 -11.73
N ASN A 792 37.90 9.23 -12.14
CA ASN A 792 37.17 10.10 -13.05
C ASN A 792 35.93 10.64 -12.34
N VAL A 793 35.97 11.92 -11.96
CA VAL A 793 34.84 12.58 -11.31
C VAL A 793 33.81 12.98 -12.35
N ILE A 794 32.56 12.58 -12.14
CA ILE A 794 31.42 12.92 -12.99
C ILE A 794 30.30 13.56 -12.17
N GLU A 795 29.47 14.35 -12.84
CA GLU A 795 28.18 14.78 -12.31
C GLU A 795 27.08 13.87 -12.85
N SER A 796 26.19 13.41 -11.97
CA SER A 796 24.99 12.67 -12.35
C SER A 796 23.87 12.97 -11.35
N GLY A 797 22.70 13.32 -11.87
CA GLY A 797 21.55 13.75 -11.09
C GLY A 797 21.87 14.99 -10.23
N ASP A 798 21.68 14.85 -8.91
CA ASP A 798 21.93 15.92 -7.94
C ASP A 798 23.29 15.79 -7.22
N SER A 799 24.15 14.87 -7.67
CA SER A 799 25.37 14.46 -6.97
C SER A 799 26.61 14.42 -7.87
N LYS A 800 27.79 14.40 -7.25
CA LYS A 800 29.07 14.05 -7.88
C LYS A 800 29.51 12.64 -7.50
N TRP A 801 30.21 11.97 -8.41
CA TRP A 801 30.62 10.58 -8.29
C TRP A 801 32.04 10.39 -8.82
N SER A 802 32.78 9.43 -8.28
CA SER A 802 34.16 9.11 -8.67
C SER A 802 34.22 7.69 -9.22
N TRP A 803 34.50 7.56 -10.52
CA TRP A 803 34.69 6.27 -11.18
C TRP A 803 36.14 5.80 -11.11
N ILE A 804 36.31 4.53 -10.76
CA ILE A 804 37.58 3.84 -10.61
C ILE A 804 37.50 2.56 -11.43
N GLU A 805 38.50 2.35 -12.30
CA GLU A 805 38.61 1.15 -13.12
C GLU A 805 39.78 0.28 -12.63
N ILE A 806 39.50 -1.00 -12.40
CA ILE A 806 40.47 -1.99 -11.94
C ILE A 806 40.47 -3.14 -12.97
N PRO A 807 41.13 -2.95 -14.13
CA PRO A 807 41.08 -3.91 -15.24
C PRO A 807 41.71 -5.26 -14.87
N HIS A 808 42.81 -5.23 -14.10
CA HIS A 808 43.54 -6.41 -13.65
C HIS A 808 43.65 -6.42 -12.13
N ASN A 809 42.62 -6.92 -11.47
CA ASN A 809 42.70 -7.18 -10.04
C ASN A 809 43.44 -8.50 -9.78
N THR A 810 44.44 -8.46 -8.90
CA THR A 810 45.17 -9.65 -8.43
C THR A 810 44.89 -9.95 -6.96
N GLN A 811 44.09 -9.13 -6.30
CA GLN A 811 43.87 -9.16 -4.86
C GLN A 811 42.45 -9.61 -4.53
N LYS A 812 42.35 -10.48 -3.51
CA LYS A 812 41.06 -10.96 -2.97
C LYS A 812 40.37 -9.93 -2.09
N GLN A 813 41.11 -8.94 -1.60
CA GLN A 813 40.62 -7.86 -0.76
C GLN A 813 41.05 -6.51 -1.33
N LEU A 814 40.09 -5.60 -1.47
CA LEU A 814 40.28 -4.22 -1.91
C LEU A 814 39.73 -3.28 -0.85
N ILE A 815 40.56 -2.33 -0.42
CA ILE A 815 40.19 -1.24 0.48
C ILE A 815 40.33 0.05 -0.32
N LEU A 816 39.20 0.66 -0.66
CA LEU A 816 39.15 1.98 -1.28
C LEU A 816 38.86 3.03 -0.23
N LYS A 817 39.61 4.13 -0.28
CA LYS A 817 39.34 5.33 0.52
C LYS A 817 39.36 6.55 -0.39
N LEU A 818 38.24 7.24 -0.47
CA LEU A 818 38.08 8.52 -1.14
C LEU A 818 37.96 9.61 -0.09
N ASN A 819 38.80 10.64 -0.20
CA ASN A 819 38.64 11.88 0.55
C ASN A 819 38.27 12.98 -0.45
N TYR A 820 37.32 13.85 -0.11
CA TYR A 820 36.94 14.98 -0.95
C TYR A 820 37.01 16.30 -0.18
N GLN A 821 37.23 17.39 -0.90
CA GLN A 821 37.20 18.75 -0.37
C GLN A 821 36.04 19.53 -0.99
N THR A 822 35.30 20.27 -0.16
CA THR A 822 34.21 21.15 -0.57
C THR A 822 34.67 22.61 -0.56
N ASN A 823 34.08 23.44 -1.42
CA ASN A 823 34.09 24.89 -1.23
C ASN A 823 33.17 25.20 -0.03
N GLU A 824 33.74 25.38 1.15
CA GLU A 824 33.11 26.16 2.23
C GLU A 824 33.61 27.60 2.18
#